data_AF-A0A497PH12-F1
#
_entry.id   AF-A0A497PH12-F1
#
_cell.length_a   1.000
_cell.length_b   1.000
_cell.length_c   1.000
_cell.angle_alpha   90.00
_cell.angle_beta   90.00
_cell.angle_gamma   90.00
#
_symmetry.space_group_name_H-M   'P 1'
#
loop_
_entity.id
_entity.type
_entity.pdbx_description
1 polymer ?
#
loop_
_entity_poly.entity_id
_entity_poly.type
_entity_poly.pdbx_seq_one_letter_code
_entity_poly.pdbx_strand_id
1 'polypeptide(L)'
;MLTNVFNPKTSRRSLMPMLRRSLILVLVFVVTLAPTLAVQPDTAHVLVPSHPTHGTEHTAAMDSINVTQLMESIANSVSHVRIENLTRDLSTGYPARTWDIDTDTPSDSLVQAWNWANESLMALTGGELWFRNATKYHALYAIKQGIGAVPRQAIIITGVIDSLQIAGANDVAVSVAAVLETARVLQNLSLYCDVYYVLTSAGRVDPDHDLGASSFVDWLTENDIEIITAIAYDRLLFHRSQYPFGLNIALRSLLDSSLYQRDSWISDLMILFSRDYGNGLLRTLVDKGSSTRSFAYEMWLRGIPAVYVSQGYYHDSASGTSDDTYDYYYYSYEKAAEAVASVSAMAYLVGLFGAGKALLYSSQGTVTPTTEVSCDIVTNIRQYVNASITWLNQSTIRANIIRETTGETVYQRVESDGHITLKYLATEPGMYRVVVELAEGNNTTVSLQVVHSNDCDGDSLSDEYEVSHGLNPYLLDSDRDGLSDDFEISIGSDPREGDSDNDGALDYDEYIWGSDLLLNDTDHDNITDGEEAALGISPVDPDTDGDGINDYDEVYVYHTDPLNVDTDGDGLQDAYEITMGLNPLSRDTDGDSLSDMFEVLNHIDPTLRDTDGDGWTDAYEVYHCMSPTSPDTDGDLLPDAWDWDPTDHWVTAVAPVSVLAAILLLAVFAFLKHRKYIKTGGS
;
A
#
# COMPACT_ATOMS: atom_id res chain seq x y z
N MET A 1 -36.99 37.23 -12.62
CA MET A 1 -38.26 37.98 -12.46
C MET A 1 -38.86 37.59 -11.12
N LEU A 2 -39.07 38.58 -10.23
CA LEU A 2 -40.04 38.70 -9.10
C LEU A 2 -40.29 37.45 -8.21
N THR A 3 -40.37 37.45 -6.87
CA THR A 3 -40.38 38.41 -5.74
C THR A 3 -40.56 37.57 -4.46
N ASN A 4 -40.00 37.97 -3.32
CA ASN A 4 -40.59 37.92 -1.94
C ASN A 4 -39.45 38.20 -0.93
N VAL A 5 -39.30 39.31 -0.20
CA VAL A 5 -40.17 40.22 0.60
C VAL A 5 -40.22 39.86 2.10
N PHE A 6 -39.56 40.74 2.91
CA PHE A 6 -39.69 41.10 4.35
C PHE A 6 -39.27 40.16 5.52
N ASN A 7 -38.11 40.47 6.15
CA ASN A 7 -37.83 41.11 7.50
C ASN A 7 -38.73 40.75 8.72
N PRO A 8 -38.40 41.00 10.03
CA PRO A 8 -37.23 41.68 10.64
C PRO A 8 -36.70 41.16 12.02
N LYS A 9 -35.49 41.59 12.46
CA LYS A 9 -35.22 42.44 13.66
C LYS A 9 -33.78 42.33 14.23
N THR A 10 -33.11 43.51 14.29
CA THR A 10 -32.25 44.08 15.37
C THR A 10 -30.96 43.34 15.81
N SER A 11 -29.78 43.95 16.05
CA SER A 11 -29.46 45.32 16.46
C SER A 11 -27.99 45.74 16.16
N ARG A 12 -27.86 46.98 15.67
CA ARG A 12 -26.79 48.00 15.79
C ARG A 12 -25.53 47.73 16.65
N ARG A 13 -24.36 48.08 16.09
CA ARG A 13 -23.47 49.23 16.47
C ARG A 13 -22.34 49.35 15.40
N SER A 14 -22.24 50.45 14.63
CA SER A 14 -21.45 51.68 14.88
C SER A 14 -19.93 51.45 14.71
N LEU A 15 -19.09 52.19 13.98
CA LEU A 15 -19.18 53.43 13.19
C LEU A 15 -17.93 53.52 12.27
N MET A 16 -18.02 54.45 11.31
CA MET A 16 -17.16 54.79 10.16
C MET A 16 -15.62 55.03 10.33
N PRO A 17 -14.90 55.15 9.19
CA PRO A 17 -13.43 55.08 9.02
C PRO A 17 -12.77 56.47 8.92
N MET A 18 -11.43 56.55 8.83
CA MET A 18 -10.75 57.41 7.85
C MET A 18 -9.20 57.48 7.99
N LEU A 19 -8.58 57.65 6.82
CA LEU A 19 -7.38 58.46 6.51
C LEU A 19 -5.98 57.90 6.85
N ARG A 20 -5.27 57.51 5.78
CA ARG A 20 -4.17 58.36 5.29
C ARG A 20 -3.87 58.15 3.80
N ARG A 21 -3.67 59.29 3.14
CA ARG A 21 -3.35 59.47 1.73
C ARG A 21 -1.83 59.57 1.54
N SER A 22 -1.41 59.05 0.40
CA SER A 22 -0.32 59.52 -0.47
C SER A 22 1.14 59.25 -0.07
N LEU A 23 1.80 58.43 -0.88
CA LEU A 23 2.99 58.88 -1.60
C LEU A 23 3.09 58.15 -2.96
N ILE A 24 3.26 58.92 -4.02
CA ILE A 24 3.56 58.47 -5.39
C ILE A 24 5.09 58.40 -5.52
N LEU A 25 5.66 57.29 -6.00
CA LEU A 25 6.89 57.36 -6.80
C LEU A 25 7.08 56.09 -7.66
N VAL A 26 6.97 56.31 -8.98
CA VAL A 26 7.81 55.81 -10.08
C VAL A 26 8.20 54.31 -10.05
N LEU A 27 7.55 53.55 -10.94
CA LEU A 27 7.97 52.24 -11.43
C LEU A 27 9.33 52.36 -12.14
N VAL A 28 10.36 51.72 -11.59
CA VAL A 28 11.57 51.35 -12.33
C VAL A 28 11.59 49.83 -12.38
N PHE A 29 11.41 49.28 -13.58
CA PHE A 29 11.58 47.85 -13.85
C PHE A 29 13.08 47.53 -13.75
N VAL A 30 13.48 46.89 -12.66
CA VAL A 30 14.75 46.15 -12.56
C VAL A 30 14.38 44.69 -12.37
N VAL A 31 14.55 43.92 -13.44
CA VAL A 31 14.53 42.46 -13.41
C VAL A 31 15.80 42.03 -12.69
N THR A 32 15.68 41.72 -11.40
CA THR A 32 16.65 40.88 -10.70
C THR A 32 16.09 39.47 -10.65
N LEU A 33 16.70 38.58 -11.45
CA LEU A 33 16.65 37.14 -11.26
C LEU A 33 17.20 36.83 -9.87
N ALA A 34 16.32 36.56 -8.92
CA ALA A 34 16.65 35.78 -7.74
C ALA A 34 16.27 34.32 -8.06
N PRO A 35 17.20 33.35 -7.96
CA PRO A 35 16.80 31.96 -7.97
C PRO A 35 15.98 31.72 -6.70
N THR A 36 14.75 31.26 -6.89
CA THR A 36 14.02 30.59 -5.83
C THR A 36 14.85 29.39 -5.41
N LEU A 37 15.34 29.40 -4.17
CA LEU A 37 15.83 28.21 -3.49
C LEU A 37 14.68 27.20 -3.47
N ALA A 38 14.70 26.28 -4.44
CA ALA A 38 14.03 25.01 -4.31
C ALA A 38 14.81 24.24 -3.26
N VAL A 39 14.14 23.88 -2.17
CA VAL A 39 14.60 22.84 -1.26
C VAL A 39 14.75 21.59 -2.12
N GLN A 40 16.00 21.16 -2.34
CA GLN A 40 16.27 19.80 -2.79
C GLN A 40 15.79 18.89 -1.66
N PRO A 41 14.97 17.86 -1.91
CA PRO A 41 15.03 16.69 -1.07
C PRO A 41 16.45 16.15 -1.22
N ASP A 42 17.15 16.04 -0.10
CA ASP A 42 18.45 15.39 -0.06
C ASP A 42 18.36 14.03 -0.73
N THR A 43 19.44 13.72 -1.44
CA THR A 43 19.67 12.47 -2.13
C THR A 43 19.62 11.32 -1.13
N ALA A 44 18.45 10.70 -0.97
CA ALA A 44 18.41 9.27 -0.78
C ALA A 44 19.25 8.66 -1.90
N HIS A 45 20.18 7.77 -1.55
CA HIS A 45 20.97 7.05 -2.50
C HIS A 45 20.04 6.27 -3.43
N VAL A 46 19.67 6.86 -4.56
CA VAL A 46 19.05 6.13 -5.66
C VAL A 46 20.15 5.29 -6.28
N LEU A 47 20.48 4.19 -5.61
CA LEU A 47 20.94 3.01 -6.31
C LEU A 47 19.76 2.64 -7.21
N VAL A 48 19.82 3.06 -8.48
CA VAL A 48 18.97 2.46 -9.51
C VAL A 48 19.45 1.01 -9.58
N PRO A 49 18.70 0.02 -9.09
CA PRO A 49 19.12 -1.36 -9.25
C PRO A 49 19.15 -1.59 -10.76
N SER A 50 20.28 -2.09 -11.26
CA SER A 50 20.32 -2.58 -12.63
C SER A 50 19.35 -3.75 -12.69
N HIS A 51 18.15 -3.57 -13.27
CA HIS A 51 17.17 -4.64 -13.45
C HIS A 51 17.89 -5.89 -13.96
N PRO A 52 18.01 -6.94 -13.16
CA PRO A 52 18.48 -8.20 -13.67
C PRO A 52 17.39 -8.67 -14.63
N THR A 53 17.70 -8.67 -15.93
CA THR A 53 16.83 -9.34 -16.90
C THR A 53 16.88 -10.82 -16.56
N HIS A 54 15.98 -11.31 -15.72
CA HIS A 54 15.78 -12.73 -15.43
C HIS A 54 15.13 -13.43 -16.63
N GLY A 55 15.73 -13.28 -17.81
CA GLY A 55 15.53 -14.18 -18.93
C GLY A 55 16.47 -15.38 -18.76
N THR A 56 16.21 -16.23 -17.76
CA THR A 56 16.96 -17.48 -17.63
C THR A 56 16.64 -18.37 -18.84
N GLU A 57 17.70 -18.87 -19.49
CA GLU A 57 17.61 -19.87 -20.55
C GLU A 57 17.12 -21.21 -19.98
N HIS A 58 15.82 -21.38 -19.83
CA HIS A 58 15.23 -22.70 -19.64
C HIS A 58 14.80 -23.27 -20.99
N THR A 59 15.75 -23.90 -21.68
CA THR A 59 15.44 -24.95 -22.66
C THR A 59 15.06 -26.22 -21.90
N ALA A 60 13.89 -26.23 -21.27
CA ALA A 60 13.25 -27.44 -20.78
C ALA A 60 11.94 -27.61 -21.55
N ALA A 61 11.64 -28.83 -21.98
CA ALA A 61 10.37 -29.17 -22.61
C ALA A 61 9.24 -28.86 -21.62
N MET A 62 8.66 -27.67 -21.71
CA MET A 62 7.68 -27.16 -20.78
C MET A 62 6.40 -27.98 -20.85
N ASP A 63 5.88 -28.28 -19.68
CA ASP A 63 4.57 -28.85 -19.44
C ASP A 63 3.50 -27.77 -19.71
N SER A 64 3.47 -27.25 -20.96
CA SER A 64 2.74 -26.05 -21.37
C SER A 64 1.23 -26.27 -21.47
N ILE A 65 0.44 -25.24 -21.19
CA ILE A 65 -1.02 -25.30 -21.33
C ILE A 65 -1.41 -24.94 -22.76
N ASN A 66 -2.13 -25.83 -23.45
CA ASN A 66 -2.66 -25.55 -24.78
C ASN A 66 -3.86 -24.59 -24.69
N VAL A 67 -3.60 -23.31 -24.95
CA VAL A 67 -4.61 -22.25 -24.86
C VAL A 67 -5.65 -22.39 -25.96
N THR A 68 -5.25 -22.76 -27.18
CA THR A 68 -6.16 -22.79 -28.34
C THR A 68 -7.33 -23.74 -28.13
N GLN A 69 -7.05 -25.00 -27.76
CA GLN A 69 -8.09 -26.01 -27.56
C GLN A 69 -9.02 -25.63 -26.39
N LEU A 70 -8.45 -25.02 -25.38
CA LEU A 70 -9.14 -24.59 -24.19
C LEU A 70 -10.14 -23.46 -24.49
N MET A 71 -9.69 -22.43 -25.20
CA MET A 71 -10.52 -21.27 -25.54
C MET A 71 -11.69 -21.67 -26.46
N GLU A 72 -11.46 -22.54 -27.45
CA GLU A 72 -12.53 -23.11 -28.26
C GLU A 72 -13.57 -23.88 -27.44
N SER A 73 -13.12 -24.65 -26.44
CA SER A 73 -14.01 -25.39 -25.55
C SER A 73 -14.91 -24.46 -24.74
N ILE A 74 -14.35 -23.37 -24.21
CA ILE A 74 -15.11 -22.37 -23.43
C ILE A 74 -16.12 -21.64 -24.34
N ALA A 75 -15.68 -21.16 -25.51
CA ALA A 75 -16.53 -20.47 -26.47
C ALA A 75 -17.77 -21.31 -26.85
N ASN A 76 -17.57 -22.59 -27.12
CA ASN A 76 -18.65 -23.51 -27.49
C ASN A 76 -19.55 -23.92 -26.31
N SER A 77 -19.10 -23.72 -25.07
CA SER A 77 -19.86 -24.11 -23.88
C SER A 77 -20.95 -23.10 -23.50
N VAL A 78 -20.79 -21.83 -23.88
CA VAL A 78 -21.71 -20.73 -23.51
C VAL A 78 -22.93 -20.73 -24.44
N SER A 79 -24.13 -20.58 -23.86
CA SER A 79 -25.38 -20.61 -24.62
C SER A 79 -26.17 -19.30 -24.51
N HIS A 80 -26.30 -18.59 -25.64
CA HIS A 80 -27.17 -17.40 -25.73
C HIS A 80 -28.63 -17.72 -25.37
N VAL A 81 -29.14 -18.89 -25.79
CA VAL A 81 -30.50 -19.34 -25.45
C VAL A 81 -30.70 -19.50 -23.95
N ARG A 82 -29.67 -19.92 -23.22
CA ARG A 82 -29.76 -20.05 -21.76
C ARG A 82 -29.77 -18.67 -21.10
N ILE A 83 -28.91 -17.76 -21.54
CA ILE A 83 -28.89 -16.38 -21.05
C ILE A 83 -30.24 -15.72 -21.29
N GLU A 84 -30.84 -15.92 -22.47
CA GLU A 84 -32.19 -15.44 -22.80
C GLU A 84 -33.26 -16.01 -21.86
N ASN A 85 -33.27 -17.33 -21.63
CA ASN A 85 -34.24 -17.95 -20.73
C ASN A 85 -34.09 -17.46 -19.29
N LEU A 86 -32.87 -17.36 -18.76
CA LEU A 86 -32.61 -16.82 -17.42
C LEU A 86 -33.07 -15.35 -17.31
N THR A 87 -32.76 -14.54 -18.33
CA THR A 87 -33.18 -13.14 -18.40
C THR A 87 -34.70 -13.02 -18.43
N ARG A 88 -35.38 -13.84 -19.23
CA ARG A 88 -36.85 -13.91 -19.29
C ARG A 88 -37.42 -14.30 -17.93
N ASP A 89 -36.94 -15.38 -17.34
CA ASP A 89 -37.51 -15.94 -16.11
C ASP A 89 -37.37 -14.94 -14.95
N LEU A 90 -36.23 -14.25 -14.84
CA LEU A 90 -36.03 -13.19 -13.85
C LEU A 90 -36.90 -11.96 -14.11
N SER A 91 -36.87 -11.41 -15.33
CA SER A 91 -37.56 -10.16 -15.68
C SER A 91 -39.08 -10.28 -15.69
N THR A 92 -39.62 -11.45 -16.04
CA THR A 92 -41.08 -11.69 -16.09
C THR A 92 -41.63 -12.29 -14.80
N GLY A 93 -40.85 -13.14 -14.12
CA GLY A 93 -41.25 -13.76 -12.86
C GLY A 93 -41.18 -12.80 -11.67
N TYR A 94 -40.20 -11.89 -11.69
CA TYR A 94 -39.93 -10.96 -10.60
C TYR A 94 -39.70 -9.54 -11.13
N PRO A 95 -40.74 -8.87 -11.67
CA PRO A 95 -40.61 -7.46 -12.07
C PRO A 95 -40.54 -6.54 -10.84
N ALA A 96 -40.05 -5.31 -11.00
CA ALA A 96 -39.98 -4.31 -9.93
C ALA A 96 -39.17 -4.77 -8.69
N ARG A 97 -37.93 -5.21 -8.93
CA ARG A 97 -37.00 -5.69 -7.89
C ARG A 97 -36.34 -4.50 -7.19
N THR A 98 -37.11 -3.71 -6.43
CA THR A 98 -36.63 -2.45 -5.85
C THR A 98 -36.12 -2.59 -4.42
N TRP A 99 -35.13 -1.78 -4.05
CA TRP A 99 -34.78 -1.49 -2.66
C TRP A 99 -35.47 -0.20 -2.20
N ASP A 100 -36.22 -0.25 -1.09
CA ASP A 100 -36.83 0.95 -0.50
C ASP A 100 -35.84 1.64 0.44
N ILE A 101 -35.55 2.90 0.11
CA ILE A 101 -34.56 3.75 0.78
C ILE A 101 -35.09 4.28 2.11
N ASP A 102 -36.38 4.61 2.17
CA ASP A 102 -36.99 5.25 3.33
C ASP A 102 -37.18 4.25 4.47
N THR A 103 -37.48 2.99 4.11
CA THR A 103 -37.66 1.91 5.08
C THR A 103 -36.44 1.02 5.23
N ASP A 104 -35.43 1.16 4.35
CA ASP A 104 -34.23 0.32 4.29
C ASP A 104 -34.57 -1.18 4.18
N THR A 105 -35.55 -1.49 3.31
CA THR A 105 -36.05 -2.85 3.11
C THR A 105 -36.25 -3.20 1.64
N PRO A 106 -35.98 -4.45 1.23
CA PRO A 106 -36.24 -4.91 -0.13
C PRO A 106 -37.74 -5.09 -0.42
N SER A 107 -38.12 -5.00 -1.69
CA SER A 107 -39.46 -5.42 -2.12
C SER A 107 -39.63 -6.94 -2.07
N ASP A 108 -40.87 -7.43 -1.92
CA ASP A 108 -41.18 -8.87 -1.97
C ASP A 108 -40.68 -9.52 -3.28
N SER A 109 -40.66 -8.76 -4.38
CA SER A 109 -40.17 -9.20 -5.68
C SER A 109 -38.65 -9.37 -5.67
N LEU A 110 -37.91 -8.44 -5.08
CA LEU A 110 -36.46 -8.53 -4.93
C LEU A 110 -36.06 -9.71 -4.04
N VAL A 111 -36.79 -9.94 -2.94
CA VAL A 111 -36.57 -11.11 -2.06
C VAL A 111 -36.77 -12.43 -2.82
N GLN A 112 -37.84 -12.52 -3.61
CA GLN A 112 -38.11 -13.70 -4.43
C GLN A 112 -37.07 -13.88 -5.55
N ALA A 113 -36.58 -12.78 -6.14
CA ALA A 113 -35.51 -12.82 -7.14
C ALA A 113 -34.19 -13.36 -6.58
N TRP A 114 -33.81 -13.00 -5.35
CA TRP A 114 -32.64 -13.57 -4.68
C TRP A 114 -32.78 -15.08 -4.45
N ASN A 115 -33.95 -15.52 -3.97
CA ASN A 115 -34.22 -16.94 -3.78
C ASN A 115 -34.16 -17.69 -5.11
N TRP A 116 -34.76 -17.14 -6.17
CA TRP A 116 -34.69 -17.70 -7.51
C TRP A 116 -33.26 -17.78 -8.04
N ALA A 117 -32.44 -16.74 -7.85
CA ALA A 117 -31.06 -16.73 -8.30
C ALA A 117 -30.24 -17.83 -7.60
N ASN A 118 -30.47 -18.03 -6.30
CA ASN A 118 -29.85 -19.09 -5.52
C ASN A 118 -30.29 -20.49 -5.96
N GLU A 119 -31.60 -20.72 -6.12
CA GLU A 119 -32.14 -21.98 -6.63
C GLU A 119 -31.63 -22.28 -8.05
N SER A 120 -31.53 -21.25 -8.89
CA SER A 120 -31.02 -21.37 -10.26
C SER A 120 -29.53 -21.74 -10.26
N LEU A 121 -28.71 -21.08 -9.43
CA LEU A 121 -27.29 -21.42 -9.31
C LEU A 121 -27.10 -22.86 -8.83
N MET A 122 -27.83 -23.28 -7.80
CA MET A 122 -27.79 -24.65 -7.30
C MET A 122 -28.21 -25.65 -8.39
N ALA A 123 -29.28 -25.37 -9.14
CA ALA A 123 -29.72 -26.24 -10.22
C ALA A 123 -28.69 -26.35 -11.36
N LEU A 124 -28.05 -25.24 -11.72
CA LEU A 124 -27.05 -25.17 -12.78
C LEU A 124 -25.73 -25.88 -12.42
N THR A 125 -25.39 -25.90 -11.14
CA THR A 125 -24.12 -26.43 -10.61
C THR A 125 -24.27 -27.76 -9.88
N GLY A 126 -25.45 -28.38 -9.92
CA GLY A 126 -25.72 -29.62 -9.19
C GLY A 126 -25.67 -29.48 -7.66
N GLY A 127 -25.79 -28.26 -7.14
CA GLY A 127 -25.72 -27.93 -5.72
C GLY A 127 -24.31 -27.64 -5.19
N GLU A 128 -23.29 -27.61 -6.06
CA GLU A 128 -21.91 -27.31 -5.66
C GLU A 128 -21.73 -25.83 -5.29
N LEU A 129 -22.46 -24.93 -5.95
CA LEU A 129 -22.47 -23.50 -5.64
C LEU A 129 -23.85 -23.06 -5.16
N TRP A 130 -23.85 -22.18 -4.16
CA TRP A 130 -25.03 -21.49 -3.66
C TRP A 130 -24.64 -20.13 -3.09
N PHE A 131 -25.55 -19.17 -3.18
CA PHE A 131 -25.35 -17.83 -2.66
C PHE A 131 -25.50 -17.78 -1.13
N ARG A 132 -24.64 -16.95 -0.52
CA ARG A 132 -24.68 -16.55 0.89
C ARG A 132 -24.81 -15.04 0.94
N ASN A 133 -25.46 -14.53 1.99
CA ASN A 133 -25.51 -13.10 2.20
C ASN A 133 -24.22 -12.62 2.89
N ALA A 134 -23.53 -11.62 2.32
CA ALA A 134 -22.38 -10.97 2.93
C ALA A 134 -22.74 -9.72 3.73
N THR A 135 -23.70 -8.91 3.25
CA THR A 135 -23.86 -7.54 3.74
C THR A 135 -25.30 -7.21 4.13
N LYS A 136 -25.46 -6.09 4.84
CA LYS A 136 -26.77 -5.51 5.20
C LYS A 136 -27.64 -5.24 3.97
N TYR A 137 -27.04 -4.82 2.85
CA TYR A 137 -27.72 -4.53 1.59
C TYR A 137 -27.96 -5.77 0.72
N HIS A 138 -27.79 -6.97 1.31
CA HIS A 138 -28.00 -8.26 0.66
C HIS A 138 -27.17 -8.47 -0.60
N ALA A 139 -25.89 -8.04 -0.57
CA ALA A 139 -24.93 -8.50 -1.55
C ALA A 139 -24.74 -10.03 -1.37
N LEU A 140 -25.17 -10.78 -2.38
CA LEU A 140 -25.07 -12.23 -2.38
C LEU A 140 -23.76 -12.66 -3.01
N TYR A 141 -23.09 -13.65 -2.43
CA TYR A 141 -21.88 -14.21 -3.01
C TYR A 141 -21.88 -15.75 -2.97
N ALA A 142 -21.30 -16.37 -3.98
CA ALA A 142 -20.99 -17.79 -4.03
C ALA A 142 -19.52 -17.96 -4.41
N ILE A 143 -18.83 -18.95 -3.85
CA ILE A 143 -17.39 -19.13 -4.06
C ILE A 143 -17.15 -20.48 -4.70
N LYS A 144 -16.50 -20.47 -5.87
CA LYS A 144 -15.79 -21.64 -6.36
C LYS A 144 -14.37 -21.58 -5.81
N GLN A 145 -14.05 -22.53 -4.93
CA GLN A 145 -12.71 -22.63 -4.37
C GLN A 145 -11.71 -23.13 -5.42
N GLY A 146 -10.56 -22.48 -5.48
CA GLY A 146 -9.42 -22.88 -6.27
C GLY A 146 -8.69 -24.08 -5.67
N ILE A 147 -7.79 -24.67 -6.45
CA ILE A 147 -6.91 -25.77 -6.05
C ILE A 147 -5.51 -25.28 -5.61
N GLY A 148 -5.25 -23.97 -5.68
CA GLY A 148 -3.97 -23.37 -5.30
C GLY A 148 -3.69 -23.39 -3.80
N ALA A 149 -2.48 -22.95 -3.44
CA ALA A 149 -2.08 -22.74 -2.05
C ALA A 149 -2.92 -21.64 -1.38
N VAL A 150 -3.03 -21.68 -0.05
CA VAL A 150 -3.78 -20.70 0.75
C VAL A 150 -2.78 -19.75 1.42
N PRO A 151 -3.02 -18.42 1.50
CA PRO A 151 -4.23 -17.70 1.06
C PRO A 151 -4.38 -17.68 -0.48
N ARG A 152 -5.61 -17.85 -0.96
CA ARG A 152 -5.93 -17.83 -2.39
C ARG A 152 -6.45 -16.47 -2.78
N GLN A 153 -5.90 -15.93 -3.85
CA GLN A 153 -6.37 -14.70 -4.47
C GLN A 153 -7.68 -14.98 -5.21
N ALA A 154 -8.46 -13.93 -5.44
CA ALA A 154 -9.82 -14.02 -5.93
C ALA A 154 -10.03 -13.25 -7.24
N ILE A 155 -10.78 -13.88 -8.15
CA ILE A 155 -11.43 -13.19 -9.27
C ILE A 155 -12.87 -12.94 -8.89
N ILE A 156 -13.33 -11.69 -8.98
CA ILE A 156 -14.71 -11.32 -8.69
C ILE A 156 -15.49 -11.21 -10.00
N ILE A 157 -16.62 -11.89 -10.11
CA ILE A 157 -17.54 -11.82 -11.26
C ILE A 157 -18.90 -11.38 -10.73
N THR A 158 -19.32 -10.17 -11.07
CA THR A 158 -20.46 -9.51 -10.45
C THR A 158 -21.51 -9.02 -11.44
N GLY A 159 -22.74 -8.92 -10.96
CA GLY A 159 -23.88 -8.32 -11.65
C GLY A 159 -24.86 -7.70 -10.67
N VAL A 160 -25.73 -6.84 -11.16
CA VAL A 160 -26.73 -6.14 -10.35
C VAL A 160 -28.06 -6.88 -10.46
N ILE A 161 -28.77 -7.10 -9.35
CA ILE A 161 -30.05 -7.83 -9.35
C ILE A 161 -31.28 -6.93 -9.23
N ASP A 162 -31.16 -5.78 -8.58
CA ASP A 162 -32.28 -4.87 -8.37
C ASP A 162 -32.58 -4.03 -9.61
N SER A 163 -33.86 -3.72 -9.81
CA SER A 163 -34.35 -2.93 -10.94
C SER A 163 -35.22 -1.78 -10.43
N LEU A 164 -35.49 -0.82 -11.31
CA LEU A 164 -36.60 0.11 -11.11
C LEU A 164 -37.95 -0.64 -11.12
N GLN A 165 -39.06 0.08 -10.95
CA GLN A 165 -40.43 -0.49 -10.98
C GLN A 165 -40.89 -0.94 -12.38
N ILE A 166 -40.07 -1.75 -13.05
CA ILE A 166 -40.22 -2.27 -14.42
C ILE A 166 -39.71 -3.72 -14.47
N ALA A 167 -39.87 -4.41 -15.61
CA ALA A 167 -39.35 -5.77 -15.78
C ALA A 167 -37.81 -5.81 -15.71
N GLY A 168 -37.15 -4.84 -16.36
CA GLY A 168 -35.70 -4.63 -16.27
C GLY A 168 -34.93 -5.79 -16.86
N ALA A 169 -35.22 -6.17 -18.11
CA ALA A 169 -34.56 -7.29 -18.78
C ALA A 169 -33.09 -7.00 -19.09
N ASN A 170 -32.81 -5.85 -19.70
CA ASN A 170 -31.45 -5.39 -19.96
C ASN A 170 -30.88 -4.61 -18.77
N ASP A 171 -31.72 -3.85 -18.06
CA ASP A 171 -31.37 -3.11 -16.84
C ASP A 171 -32.14 -3.69 -15.64
N VAL A 172 -31.74 -4.83 -15.10
CA VAL A 172 -30.39 -5.42 -15.15
C VAL A 172 -30.39 -6.96 -15.22
N ALA A 173 -31.52 -7.61 -15.51
CA ALA A 173 -31.67 -9.07 -15.40
C ALA A 173 -30.65 -9.89 -16.21
N VAL A 174 -30.20 -9.35 -17.36
CA VAL A 174 -29.14 -9.97 -18.18
C VAL A 174 -27.80 -10.09 -17.43
N SER A 175 -27.48 -9.17 -16.52
CA SER A 175 -26.23 -9.24 -15.73
C SER A 175 -26.25 -10.42 -14.76
N VAL A 176 -27.40 -10.68 -14.13
CA VAL A 176 -27.61 -11.88 -13.28
C VAL A 176 -27.50 -13.15 -14.12
N ALA A 177 -28.14 -13.17 -15.30
CA ALA A 177 -28.03 -14.30 -16.22
C ALA A 177 -26.58 -14.56 -16.68
N ALA A 178 -25.79 -13.50 -16.90
CA ALA A 178 -24.38 -13.58 -17.24
C ALA A 178 -23.53 -14.16 -16.10
N VAL A 179 -23.75 -13.73 -14.85
CA VAL A 179 -23.06 -14.29 -13.67
C VAL A 179 -23.38 -15.77 -13.51
N LEU A 180 -24.67 -16.16 -13.59
CA LEU A 180 -25.10 -17.55 -13.47
C LEU A 180 -24.51 -18.44 -14.57
N GLU A 181 -24.49 -17.98 -15.82
CA GLU A 181 -23.90 -18.74 -16.92
C GLU A 181 -22.37 -18.85 -16.78
N THR A 182 -21.70 -17.78 -16.34
CA THR A 182 -20.27 -17.81 -16.06
C THR A 182 -19.93 -18.82 -14.96
N ALA A 183 -20.72 -18.84 -13.87
CA ALA A 183 -20.58 -19.82 -12.80
C ALA A 183 -20.73 -21.27 -13.30
N ARG A 184 -21.73 -21.52 -14.16
CA ARG A 184 -21.94 -22.85 -14.75
C ARG A 184 -20.76 -23.30 -15.62
N VAL A 185 -20.18 -22.39 -16.40
CA VAL A 185 -19.04 -22.69 -17.28
C VAL A 185 -17.80 -23.01 -16.45
N LEU A 186 -17.45 -22.11 -15.53
CA LEU A 186 -16.24 -22.22 -14.73
C LEU A 186 -16.32 -23.34 -13.68
N GLN A 187 -17.51 -23.76 -13.25
CA GLN A 187 -17.64 -24.80 -12.22
C GLN A 187 -16.92 -26.10 -12.60
N ASN A 188 -16.99 -26.49 -13.88
CA ASN A 188 -16.38 -27.72 -14.38
C ASN A 188 -14.87 -27.61 -14.65
N LEU A 189 -14.28 -26.43 -14.41
CA LEU A 189 -12.86 -26.16 -14.66
C LEU A 189 -12.10 -26.08 -13.33
N SER A 190 -10.82 -26.44 -13.34
CA SER A 190 -9.94 -26.34 -12.15
C SER A 190 -9.07 -25.10 -12.27
N LEU A 191 -9.21 -24.17 -11.32
CA LEU A 191 -8.46 -22.91 -11.24
C LEU A 191 -7.63 -22.90 -9.96
N TYR A 192 -6.51 -22.20 -9.93
CA TYR A 192 -5.65 -22.06 -8.76
C TYR A 192 -6.14 -20.95 -7.81
N CYS A 193 -6.79 -19.92 -8.35
CA CYS A 193 -7.43 -18.85 -7.60
C CYS A 193 -8.89 -19.19 -7.22
N ASP A 194 -9.44 -18.48 -6.24
CA ASP A 194 -10.86 -18.51 -5.95
C ASP A 194 -11.65 -17.66 -6.97
N VAL A 195 -12.90 -18.05 -7.24
CA VAL A 195 -13.81 -17.25 -8.07
C VAL A 195 -15.06 -16.95 -7.28
N TYR A 196 -15.30 -15.66 -7.05
CA TYR A 196 -16.48 -15.15 -6.36
C TYR A 196 -17.52 -14.72 -7.39
N TYR A 197 -18.69 -15.34 -7.34
CA TYR A 197 -19.86 -14.92 -8.09
C TYR A 197 -20.71 -14.04 -7.19
N VAL A 198 -20.93 -12.80 -7.57
CA VAL A 198 -21.55 -11.80 -6.71
C VAL A 198 -22.78 -11.20 -7.39
N LEU A 199 -23.86 -11.06 -6.63
CA LEU A 199 -25.04 -10.30 -7.04
C LEU A 199 -25.26 -9.17 -6.06
N THR A 200 -25.03 -7.94 -6.52
CA THR A 200 -25.22 -6.74 -5.71
C THR A 200 -26.61 -6.15 -5.91
N SER A 201 -27.11 -5.47 -4.88
CA SER A 201 -28.24 -4.56 -5.00
C SER A 201 -27.72 -3.12 -4.94
N ALA A 202 -28.13 -2.26 -5.86
CA ALA A 202 -27.67 -0.87 -5.90
C ALA A 202 -28.03 -0.09 -4.62
N GLY A 203 -29.05 -0.53 -3.86
CA GLY A 203 -29.36 -0.01 -2.52
C GLY A 203 -29.47 1.52 -2.47
N ARG A 204 -30.08 2.13 -3.49
CA ARG A 204 -29.84 3.52 -3.92
C ARG A 204 -30.29 4.61 -2.93
N VAL A 205 -29.66 4.81 -1.78
CA VAL A 205 -30.06 5.88 -0.83
C VAL A 205 -29.63 7.28 -1.29
N ASP A 206 -28.50 7.38 -2.00
CA ASP A 206 -27.91 8.62 -2.52
C ASP A 206 -27.91 8.57 -4.06
N PRO A 207 -28.22 9.67 -4.78
CA PRO A 207 -27.94 9.74 -6.20
C PRO A 207 -26.53 9.28 -6.58
N ASP A 208 -25.50 9.47 -5.75
CA ASP A 208 -24.10 9.37 -6.20
C ASP A 208 -23.32 8.10 -5.79
N HIS A 209 -23.89 7.17 -5.01
CA HIS A 209 -23.19 5.96 -4.54
C HIS A 209 -24.03 4.67 -4.66
N ASP A 210 -23.39 3.56 -5.03
CA ASP A 210 -23.97 2.21 -5.03
C ASP A 210 -23.65 1.54 -3.69
N LEU A 211 -24.60 1.58 -2.74
CA LEU A 211 -24.35 1.13 -1.37
C LEU A 211 -24.12 -0.38 -1.25
N GLY A 212 -24.78 -1.18 -2.09
CA GLY A 212 -24.57 -2.63 -2.03
C GLY A 212 -23.22 -3.02 -2.60
N ALA A 213 -22.79 -2.39 -3.70
CA ALA A 213 -21.43 -2.56 -4.21
C ALA A 213 -20.40 -2.09 -3.17
N SER A 214 -20.51 -0.85 -2.68
CA SER A 214 -19.55 -0.29 -1.72
C SER A 214 -19.44 -1.14 -0.46
N SER A 215 -20.58 -1.55 0.13
CA SER A 215 -20.59 -2.42 1.32
C SER A 215 -19.97 -3.79 1.08
N PHE A 216 -20.05 -4.33 -0.14
CA PHE A 216 -19.44 -5.61 -0.45
C PHE A 216 -17.93 -5.46 -0.66
N VAL A 217 -17.47 -4.36 -1.25
CA VAL A 217 -16.03 -4.08 -1.38
C VAL A 217 -15.41 -3.85 0.01
N ASP A 218 -16.11 -3.15 0.91
CA ASP A 218 -15.69 -3.03 2.31
C ASP A 218 -15.63 -4.41 2.98
N TRP A 219 -16.64 -5.25 2.78
CA TRP A 219 -16.64 -6.63 3.30
C TRP A 219 -15.46 -7.47 2.77
N LEU A 220 -15.09 -7.33 1.48
CA LEU A 220 -13.91 -8.02 0.93
C LEU A 220 -12.62 -7.56 1.65
N THR A 221 -12.49 -6.25 1.89
CA THR A 221 -11.34 -5.66 2.59
C THR A 221 -11.28 -6.10 4.05
N GLU A 222 -12.41 -6.09 4.76
CA GLU A 222 -12.52 -6.53 6.16
C GLU A 222 -12.21 -8.02 6.36
N ASN A 223 -12.36 -8.84 5.31
CA ASN A 223 -12.09 -10.28 5.35
C ASN A 223 -10.74 -10.65 4.72
N ASP A 224 -9.87 -9.67 4.45
CA ASP A 224 -8.54 -9.85 3.86
C ASP A 224 -8.58 -10.69 2.56
N ILE A 225 -9.58 -10.43 1.71
CA ILE A 225 -9.70 -11.11 0.43
C ILE A 225 -8.89 -10.37 -0.62
N GLU A 226 -7.80 -10.99 -1.05
CA GLU A 226 -6.96 -10.46 -2.13
C GLU A 226 -7.63 -10.63 -3.49
N ILE A 227 -7.66 -9.55 -4.27
CA ILE A 227 -8.40 -9.51 -5.53
C ILE A 227 -7.43 -9.31 -6.68
N ILE A 228 -7.39 -10.29 -7.58
CA ILE A 228 -6.63 -10.19 -8.83
C ILE A 228 -7.31 -9.16 -9.75
N THR A 229 -8.61 -9.35 -9.97
CA THR A 229 -9.44 -8.44 -10.77
C THR A 229 -10.91 -8.66 -10.49
N ALA A 230 -11.72 -7.62 -10.70
CA ALA A 230 -13.18 -7.71 -10.70
C ALA A 230 -13.78 -7.46 -12.09
N ILE A 231 -14.81 -8.22 -12.46
CA ILE A 231 -15.55 -8.06 -13.72
C ILE A 231 -17.00 -7.76 -13.39
N ALA A 232 -17.46 -6.57 -13.77
CA ALA A 232 -18.83 -6.11 -13.51
C ALA A 232 -19.66 -6.10 -14.80
N TYR A 233 -20.65 -6.97 -14.88
CA TYR A 233 -21.62 -6.97 -15.97
C TYR A 233 -22.72 -5.94 -15.73
N ASP A 234 -23.01 -5.14 -16.75
CA ASP A 234 -24.15 -4.22 -16.72
C ASP A 234 -24.64 -3.91 -18.13
N ARG A 235 -25.92 -4.18 -18.41
CA ARG A 235 -26.60 -3.97 -19.71
C ARG A 235 -25.81 -4.48 -20.92
N LEU A 236 -26.13 -5.68 -21.39
CA LEU A 236 -25.36 -6.37 -22.45
C LEU A 236 -26.11 -6.48 -23.79
N LEU A 237 -27.41 -6.17 -23.84
CA LEU A 237 -28.26 -6.65 -24.93
C LEU A 237 -28.43 -5.70 -26.10
N PHE A 238 -28.30 -4.38 -25.90
CA PHE A 238 -28.64 -3.40 -26.93
C PHE A 238 -27.80 -3.60 -28.20
N HIS A 239 -28.48 -3.82 -29.33
CA HIS A 239 -27.89 -4.16 -30.62
C HIS A 239 -28.49 -3.31 -31.75
N ARG A 240 -27.76 -2.29 -32.21
CA ARG A 240 -28.19 -1.50 -33.38
C ARG A 240 -27.03 -0.87 -34.13
N SER A 241 -26.91 -1.22 -35.40
CA SER A 241 -25.83 -0.74 -36.30
C SER A 241 -25.85 0.77 -36.57
N GLN A 242 -27.00 1.43 -36.37
CA GLN A 242 -27.14 2.87 -36.58
C GLN A 242 -26.47 3.71 -35.50
N TYR A 243 -26.23 3.13 -34.32
CA TYR A 243 -25.50 3.81 -33.25
C TYR A 243 -24.04 3.40 -33.29
N PRO A 244 -23.09 4.35 -33.19
CA PRO A 244 -21.69 4.01 -32.98
C PRO A 244 -21.59 3.07 -31.78
N PHE A 245 -20.70 2.07 -31.81
CA PHE A 245 -20.58 1.09 -30.73
C PHE A 245 -21.83 0.21 -30.46
N GLY A 246 -22.97 0.43 -31.11
CA GLY A 246 -24.21 -0.31 -30.84
C GLY A 246 -24.14 -1.80 -31.18
N LEU A 247 -23.15 -2.24 -31.95
CA LEU A 247 -22.88 -3.66 -32.22
C LEU A 247 -21.87 -4.27 -31.25
N ASN A 248 -21.12 -3.45 -30.52
CA ASN A 248 -19.98 -3.85 -29.71
C ASN A 248 -20.33 -3.93 -28.22
N ILE A 249 -19.39 -4.48 -27.45
CA ILE A 249 -19.39 -4.52 -25.98
C ILE A 249 -18.18 -3.73 -25.49
N ALA A 250 -18.44 -2.83 -24.54
CA ALA A 250 -17.48 -1.90 -23.98
C ALA A 250 -16.84 -2.55 -22.79
N LEU A 251 -15.52 -2.66 -22.85
CA LEU A 251 -14.67 -2.95 -21.71
C LEU A 251 -14.15 -1.62 -21.21
N ARG A 252 -14.61 -1.20 -20.03
CA ARG A 252 -14.17 0.04 -19.41
C ARG A 252 -13.30 -0.28 -18.21
N SER A 253 -12.15 0.36 -18.16
CA SER A 253 -11.25 0.41 -17.01
C SER A 253 -10.91 1.87 -16.74
N LEU A 254 -10.50 2.17 -15.51
CA LEU A 254 -9.93 3.46 -15.16
C LEU A 254 -8.46 3.46 -15.64
N LEU A 255 -8.10 4.36 -16.55
CA LEU A 255 -6.72 4.52 -17.04
C LEU A 255 -5.99 5.52 -16.16
N ASP A 256 -5.62 5.12 -14.95
CA ASP A 256 -4.88 5.96 -14.01
C ASP A 256 -3.70 5.23 -13.35
N SER A 257 -3.44 3.97 -13.73
CA SER A 257 -2.23 3.25 -13.30
C SER A 257 -1.12 3.39 -14.32
N SER A 258 0.12 3.40 -13.84
CA SER A 258 1.30 3.20 -14.68
C SER A 258 1.51 1.73 -15.05
N LEU A 259 0.79 0.79 -14.44
CA LEU A 259 0.96 -0.65 -14.62
C LEU A 259 -0.07 -1.22 -15.61
N TYR A 260 0.44 -1.82 -16.70
CA TYR A 260 -0.39 -2.40 -17.76
C TYR A 260 -1.27 -3.56 -17.26
N GLN A 261 -0.72 -4.37 -16.34
CA GLN A 261 -1.33 -5.51 -15.68
C GLN A 261 -2.62 -5.13 -14.94
N ARG A 262 -2.63 -3.94 -14.32
CA ARG A 262 -3.78 -3.44 -13.53
C ARG A 262 -4.86 -2.75 -14.37
N ASP A 263 -4.49 -2.15 -15.50
CA ASP A 263 -5.40 -1.29 -16.26
C ASP A 263 -6.00 -1.94 -17.52
N SER A 264 -5.15 -2.46 -18.40
CA SER A 264 -5.55 -2.78 -19.79
C SER A 264 -5.39 -4.24 -20.15
N TRP A 265 -4.50 -4.96 -19.47
CA TRP A 265 -4.17 -6.35 -19.79
C TRP A 265 -5.38 -7.29 -19.80
N ILE A 266 -6.21 -7.25 -18.75
CA ILE A 266 -7.44 -8.05 -18.67
C ILE A 266 -8.39 -7.76 -19.84
N SER A 267 -8.50 -6.49 -20.23
CA SER A 267 -9.34 -6.11 -21.38
C SER A 267 -8.77 -6.61 -22.70
N ASP A 268 -7.45 -6.56 -22.88
CA ASP A 268 -6.77 -7.06 -24.09
C ASP A 268 -6.90 -8.59 -24.22
N LEU A 269 -6.82 -9.34 -23.12
CA LEU A 269 -7.10 -10.78 -23.12
C LEU A 269 -8.53 -11.09 -23.58
N MET A 270 -9.52 -10.34 -23.09
CA MET A 270 -10.92 -10.51 -23.50
C MET A 270 -11.14 -10.13 -24.98
N ILE A 271 -10.44 -9.11 -25.48
CA ILE A 271 -10.51 -8.70 -26.90
C ILE A 271 -9.89 -9.75 -27.81
N LEU A 272 -8.72 -10.29 -27.42
CA LEU A 272 -8.07 -11.40 -28.13
C LEU A 272 -9.04 -12.57 -28.26
N PHE A 273 -9.65 -13.00 -27.15
CA PHE A 273 -10.59 -14.10 -27.18
C PHE A 273 -11.80 -13.83 -28.08
N SER A 274 -12.42 -12.64 -27.93
CA SER A 274 -13.57 -12.24 -28.75
C SER A 274 -13.25 -12.24 -30.24
N ARG A 275 -12.05 -11.80 -30.63
CA ARG A 275 -11.60 -11.77 -32.03
C ARG A 275 -11.33 -13.16 -32.59
N ASP A 276 -10.65 -14.01 -31.83
CA ASP A 276 -10.11 -15.27 -32.34
C ASP A 276 -11.11 -16.43 -32.25
N TYR A 277 -12.03 -16.38 -31.27
CA TYR A 277 -13.02 -17.43 -30.99
C TYR A 277 -14.47 -16.96 -31.02
N GLY A 278 -14.72 -15.65 -31.19
CA GLY A 278 -16.04 -15.03 -31.27
C GLY A 278 -16.27 -14.28 -32.58
N ASN A 279 -17.15 -13.27 -32.56
CA ASN A 279 -17.41 -12.38 -33.69
C ASN A 279 -16.62 -11.05 -33.59
N GLY A 280 -15.70 -10.94 -32.64
CA GLY A 280 -14.89 -9.75 -32.41
C GLY A 280 -15.73 -8.55 -31.99
N LEU A 281 -16.65 -8.71 -31.04
CA LEU A 281 -17.57 -7.66 -30.57
C LEU A 281 -17.00 -6.80 -29.43
N LEU A 282 -15.99 -7.27 -28.68
CA LEU A 282 -15.47 -6.55 -27.52
C LEU A 282 -14.46 -5.47 -27.92
N ARG A 283 -14.56 -4.28 -27.30
CA ARG A 283 -13.65 -3.15 -27.53
C ARG A 283 -13.42 -2.37 -26.24
N THR A 284 -12.21 -1.85 -26.06
CA THR A 284 -11.91 -0.93 -24.96
C THR A 284 -12.65 0.39 -25.16
N LEU A 285 -13.06 0.98 -24.04
CA LEU A 285 -13.73 2.27 -24.01
C LEU A 285 -13.34 2.99 -22.71
N VAL A 286 -12.58 4.07 -22.83
CA VAL A 286 -12.15 4.88 -21.67
C VAL A 286 -13.38 5.42 -20.94
N ASP A 287 -13.45 5.18 -19.63
CA ASP A 287 -14.56 5.72 -18.85
C ASP A 287 -14.42 7.22 -18.61
N LYS A 288 -15.44 7.99 -19.02
CA LYS A 288 -15.54 9.45 -18.80
C LYS A 288 -16.55 9.79 -17.69
N GLY A 289 -16.57 9.01 -16.62
CA GLY A 289 -17.43 9.22 -15.46
C GLY A 289 -18.87 8.71 -15.62
N SER A 290 -19.09 7.71 -16.47
CA SER A 290 -20.42 7.09 -16.65
C SER A 290 -20.62 5.78 -15.88
N SER A 291 -19.55 5.24 -15.30
CA SER A 291 -19.60 4.07 -14.41
C SER A 291 -19.45 4.45 -12.94
N THR A 292 -19.53 5.74 -12.58
CA THR A 292 -19.44 6.24 -11.18
C THR A 292 -20.44 5.58 -10.22
N ARG A 293 -21.41 4.85 -10.76
CA ARG A 293 -22.44 4.07 -10.04
C ARG A 293 -22.35 2.62 -10.47
N SER A 294 -21.21 2.00 -10.25
CA SER A 294 -20.97 0.60 -10.59
C SER A 294 -20.00 -0.03 -9.61
N PHE A 295 -20.07 -1.35 -9.51
CA PHE A 295 -19.13 -2.12 -8.72
C PHE A 295 -17.66 -1.93 -9.14
N ALA A 296 -17.41 -1.81 -10.45
CA ALA A 296 -16.05 -1.58 -10.94
C ALA A 296 -15.50 -0.22 -10.45
N TYR A 297 -16.36 0.79 -10.36
CA TYR A 297 -15.94 2.10 -9.84
C TYR A 297 -15.61 2.07 -8.34
N GLU A 298 -16.39 1.35 -7.54
CA GLU A 298 -16.08 1.14 -6.11
C GLU A 298 -14.75 0.42 -5.89
N MET A 299 -14.40 -0.50 -6.79
CA MET A 299 -13.09 -1.15 -6.82
C MET A 299 -11.98 -0.17 -7.17
N TRP A 300 -12.13 0.61 -8.24
CA TRP A 300 -11.12 1.59 -8.66
C TRP A 300 -10.84 2.65 -7.60
N LEU A 301 -11.85 3.11 -6.86
CA LEU A 301 -11.69 4.05 -5.74
C LEU A 301 -10.74 3.54 -4.65
N ARG A 302 -10.63 2.21 -4.52
CA ARG A 302 -9.76 1.52 -3.56
C ARG A 302 -8.49 0.97 -4.22
N GLY A 303 -8.22 1.35 -5.47
CA GLY A 303 -7.05 0.90 -6.23
C GLY A 303 -7.17 -0.55 -6.74
N ILE A 304 -8.33 -1.20 -6.65
CA ILE A 304 -8.47 -2.59 -7.06
C ILE A 304 -8.75 -2.66 -8.58
N PRO A 305 -8.01 -3.48 -9.35
CA PRO A 305 -8.25 -3.67 -10.78
C PRO A 305 -9.66 -4.17 -11.06
N ALA A 306 -10.37 -3.50 -11.98
CA ALA A 306 -11.70 -3.94 -12.39
C ALA A 306 -12.03 -3.56 -13.83
N VAL A 307 -12.85 -4.39 -14.48
CA VAL A 307 -13.38 -4.16 -15.82
C VAL A 307 -14.91 -4.09 -15.77
N TYR A 308 -15.45 -2.98 -16.22
CA TYR A 308 -16.88 -2.76 -16.38
C TYR A 308 -17.31 -3.14 -17.81
N VAL A 309 -18.08 -4.23 -17.93
CA VAL A 309 -18.50 -4.84 -19.18
C VAL A 309 -19.93 -4.42 -19.51
N SER A 310 -20.10 -3.54 -20.51
CA SER A 310 -21.39 -2.92 -20.81
C SER A 310 -21.65 -2.65 -22.29
N GLN A 311 -22.88 -2.30 -22.66
CA GLN A 311 -23.28 -1.98 -24.05
C GLN A 311 -22.83 -0.60 -24.59
N GLY A 312 -21.85 0.07 -23.98
CA GLY A 312 -21.36 1.39 -24.42
C GLY A 312 -22.22 2.59 -23.93
N TYR A 313 -22.00 3.78 -24.49
CA TYR A 313 -22.55 5.05 -23.99
C TYR A 313 -23.99 5.39 -24.43
N TYR A 314 -24.59 4.59 -25.31
CA TYR A 314 -25.83 5.02 -25.97
C TYR A 314 -27.05 4.76 -25.13
N HIS A 315 -27.98 5.73 -25.18
CA HIS A 315 -29.27 5.64 -24.53
C HIS A 315 -30.11 4.58 -25.23
N ASP A 316 -30.16 3.40 -24.64
CA ASP A 316 -31.19 2.41 -24.88
C ASP A 316 -32.53 3.03 -24.50
N SER A 317 -33.43 3.19 -25.47
CA SER A 317 -34.74 3.81 -25.24
C SER A 317 -35.69 2.92 -24.44
N ALA A 318 -35.43 1.62 -24.36
CA ALA A 318 -36.21 0.68 -23.57
C ALA A 318 -35.75 0.67 -22.11
N SER A 319 -34.44 0.69 -21.87
CA SER A 319 -33.86 0.73 -20.51
C SER A 319 -34.49 1.81 -19.63
N GLY A 320 -34.90 1.43 -18.42
CA GLY A 320 -35.58 2.32 -17.48
C GLY A 320 -37.07 2.58 -17.78
N THR A 321 -37.64 1.92 -18.80
CA THR A 321 -39.06 2.05 -19.17
C THR A 321 -39.79 0.70 -19.10
N SER A 322 -41.11 0.71 -19.31
CA SER A 322 -41.91 -0.52 -19.40
C SER A 322 -41.56 -1.39 -20.60
N ASP A 323 -40.86 -0.85 -21.60
CA ASP A 323 -40.46 -1.56 -22.82
C ASP A 323 -39.18 -2.39 -22.63
N ASP A 324 -38.54 -2.32 -21.45
CA ASP A 324 -37.39 -3.16 -21.09
C ASP A 324 -37.81 -4.61 -20.79
N THR A 325 -38.33 -5.28 -21.82
CA THR A 325 -38.76 -6.68 -21.80
C THR A 325 -37.74 -7.57 -22.52
N TYR A 326 -37.67 -8.84 -22.13
CA TYR A 326 -36.68 -9.79 -22.64
C TYR A 326 -36.71 -9.98 -24.17
N ASP A 327 -37.85 -9.72 -24.80
CA ASP A 327 -38.15 -9.88 -26.22
C ASP A 327 -38.10 -8.56 -27.01
N TYR A 328 -37.54 -7.50 -26.42
CA TYR A 328 -37.41 -6.23 -27.10
C TYR A 328 -36.58 -6.37 -28.40
N TYR A 329 -37.09 -5.79 -29.49
CA TYR A 329 -36.60 -6.04 -30.85
C TYR A 329 -35.11 -5.71 -31.08
N TYR A 330 -34.53 -4.81 -30.29
CA TYR A 330 -33.11 -4.44 -30.39
C TYR A 330 -32.21 -5.19 -29.41
N TYR A 331 -32.69 -6.23 -28.74
CA TYR A 331 -31.87 -7.06 -27.85
C TYR A 331 -31.26 -8.25 -28.59
N SER A 332 -29.96 -8.47 -28.41
CA SER A 332 -29.22 -9.63 -28.93
C SER A 332 -28.52 -10.36 -27.79
N TYR A 333 -28.93 -11.61 -27.59
CA TYR A 333 -28.32 -12.48 -26.59
C TYR A 333 -27.02 -13.12 -27.06
N GLU A 334 -26.74 -13.10 -28.37
CA GLU A 334 -25.46 -13.49 -28.94
C GLU A 334 -24.34 -12.55 -28.49
N LYS A 335 -24.63 -11.23 -28.41
CA LYS A 335 -23.70 -10.26 -27.80
C LYS A 335 -23.39 -10.65 -26.35
N ALA A 336 -24.42 -10.84 -25.53
CA ALA A 336 -24.25 -11.22 -24.13
C ALA A 336 -23.47 -12.54 -23.98
N ALA A 337 -23.74 -13.54 -24.82
CA ALA A 337 -23.02 -14.80 -24.84
C ALA A 337 -21.52 -14.61 -25.16
N GLU A 338 -21.17 -13.74 -26.11
CA GLU A 338 -19.77 -13.46 -26.43
C GLU A 338 -19.03 -12.77 -25.28
N ALA A 339 -19.68 -11.85 -24.56
CA ALA A 339 -19.13 -11.27 -23.33
C ALA A 339 -18.92 -12.33 -22.24
N VAL A 340 -19.92 -13.20 -22.00
CA VAL A 340 -19.82 -14.28 -21.01
C VAL A 340 -18.70 -15.25 -21.36
N ALA A 341 -18.57 -15.63 -22.64
CA ALA A 341 -17.49 -16.49 -23.11
C ALA A 341 -16.13 -15.84 -22.91
N SER A 342 -15.98 -14.56 -23.26
CA SER A 342 -14.72 -13.82 -23.13
C SER A 342 -14.28 -13.66 -21.67
N VAL A 343 -15.22 -13.38 -20.77
CA VAL A 343 -14.93 -13.32 -19.32
C VAL A 343 -14.60 -14.69 -18.77
N SER A 344 -15.34 -15.73 -19.14
CA SER A 344 -15.06 -17.11 -18.68
C SER A 344 -13.67 -17.56 -19.13
N ALA A 345 -13.30 -17.26 -20.37
CA ALA A 345 -11.99 -17.54 -20.93
C ALA A 345 -10.87 -16.80 -20.21
N MET A 346 -11.04 -15.50 -20.00
CA MET A 346 -10.09 -14.67 -19.26
C MET A 346 -9.93 -15.17 -17.81
N ALA A 347 -11.03 -15.40 -17.10
CA ALA A 347 -10.99 -15.83 -15.70
C ALA A 347 -10.30 -17.19 -15.55
N TYR A 348 -10.54 -18.10 -16.50
CA TYR A 348 -9.85 -19.38 -16.51
C TYR A 348 -8.36 -19.24 -16.84
N LEU A 349 -7.99 -18.39 -17.80
CA LEU A 349 -6.59 -18.16 -18.15
C LEU A 349 -5.80 -17.56 -16.98
N VAL A 350 -6.32 -16.49 -16.39
CA VAL A 350 -5.72 -15.82 -15.23
C VAL A 350 -5.63 -16.78 -14.04
N GLY A 351 -6.70 -17.55 -13.78
CA GLY A 351 -6.69 -18.55 -12.71
C GLY A 351 -5.78 -19.76 -12.96
N LEU A 352 -5.19 -19.92 -14.15
CA LEU A 352 -4.18 -20.95 -14.41
C LEU A 352 -2.74 -20.48 -14.16
N PHE A 353 -2.50 -19.18 -14.02
CA PHE A 353 -1.15 -18.65 -13.79
C PHE A 353 -0.55 -19.10 -12.47
N GLY A 354 -1.37 -19.38 -11.45
CA GLY A 354 -0.94 -20.05 -10.22
C GLY A 354 -0.35 -21.46 -10.41
N ALA A 355 -0.38 -22.02 -11.63
CA ALA A 355 0.34 -23.24 -11.98
C ALA A 355 1.82 -22.99 -12.35
N GLY A 356 2.22 -21.75 -12.60
CA GLY A 356 3.57 -21.38 -13.06
C GLY A 356 3.92 -21.93 -14.44
N LYS A 357 2.92 -22.10 -15.32
CA LYS A 357 3.09 -22.76 -16.62
C LYS A 357 3.04 -21.75 -17.76
N ALA A 358 4.03 -21.82 -18.65
CA ALA A 358 3.98 -21.06 -19.90
C ALA A 358 2.79 -21.48 -20.78
N LEU A 359 2.27 -20.50 -21.50
CA LEU A 359 1.14 -20.66 -22.40
C LEU A 359 1.62 -21.08 -23.78
N LEU A 360 1.03 -22.16 -24.31
CA LEU A 360 1.23 -22.59 -25.68
C LEU A 360 0.03 -22.18 -26.53
N TYR A 361 0.27 -21.24 -27.43
CA TYR A 361 -0.67 -20.89 -28.48
C TYR A 361 -0.30 -21.64 -29.75
N SER A 362 -1.27 -22.24 -30.42
CA SER A 362 -1.04 -23.00 -31.64
C SER A 362 -2.05 -22.65 -32.73
N SER A 363 -1.57 -22.57 -33.97
CA SER A 363 -2.40 -22.31 -35.13
C SER A 363 -1.91 -23.18 -36.29
N GLN A 364 -2.84 -23.77 -37.04
CA GLN A 364 -2.51 -24.60 -38.19
C GLN A 364 -3.42 -24.22 -39.36
N GLY A 365 -2.82 -23.99 -40.52
CA GLY A 365 -3.58 -23.61 -41.70
C GLY A 365 -2.76 -23.70 -42.98
N THR A 366 -3.43 -23.48 -44.11
CA THR A 366 -2.77 -23.47 -45.42
C THR A 366 -2.53 -22.03 -45.87
N VAL A 367 -1.27 -21.70 -46.04
CA VAL A 367 -0.82 -20.39 -46.50
C VAL A 367 -0.80 -20.38 -48.02
N THR A 368 -1.38 -19.35 -48.63
CA THR A 368 -1.48 -19.13 -50.08
C THR A 368 -1.07 -17.70 -50.40
N PRO A 369 -0.93 -17.27 -51.68
CA PRO A 369 -0.64 -15.87 -52.00
C PRO A 369 -1.67 -14.85 -51.49
N THR A 370 -2.84 -15.31 -51.03
CA THR A 370 -3.93 -14.46 -50.53
C THR A 370 -4.39 -14.83 -49.12
N THR A 371 -3.77 -15.82 -48.48
CA THR A 371 -4.16 -16.28 -47.14
C THR A 371 -2.94 -16.43 -46.26
N GLU A 372 -3.07 -15.97 -45.03
CA GLU A 372 -2.07 -16.08 -43.98
C GLU A 372 -2.52 -17.05 -42.88
N VAL A 373 -1.58 -17.47 -42.06
CA VAL A 373 -1.84 -18.13 -40.78
C VAL A 373 -1.31 -17.20 -39.70
N SER A 374 -2.16 -16.80 -38.77
CA SER A 374 -1.77 -15.93 -37.66
C SER A 374 -2.01 -16.59 -36.31
N CYS A 375 -1.29 -16.09 -35.31
CA CYS A 375 -1.54 -16.35 -33.91
C CYS A 375 -1.34 -15.05 -33.16
N ASP A 376 -2.35 -14.64 -32.41
CA ASP A 376 -2.31 -13.42 -31.63
C ASP A 376 -2.03 -13.78 -30.16
N ILE A 377 -1.24 -12.94 -29.50
CA ILE A 377 -0.79 -13.11 -28.11
C ILE A 377 -0.85 -11.77 -27.38
N VAL A 378 -0.89 -11.82 -26.05
CA VAL A 378 -0.77 -10.64 -25.19
C VAL A 378 0.44 -10.83 -24.29
N THR A 379 1.37 -9.88 -24.31
CA THR A 379 2.53 -9.89 -23.41
C THR A 379 2.35 -8.79 -22.36
N ASN A 380 2.53 -9.12 -21.08
CA ASN A 380 2.46 -8.22 -19.93
C ASN A 380 3.83 -7.80 -19.39
N ILE A 381 4.84 -8.67 -19.52
CA ILE A 381 6.24 -8.39 -19.15
C ILE A 381 7.16 -8.23 -20.36
N ARG A 382 8.31 -7.55 -20.14
CA ARG A 382 9.44 -7.55 -21.08
C ARG A 382 10.07 -8.95 -21.17
N GLN A 383 9.93 -9.60 -22.31
CA GLN A 383 10.34 -11.00 -22.46
C GLN A 383 10.59 -11.43 -23.90
N TYR A 384 11.12 -12.64 -24.08
CA TYR A 384 11.24 -13.24 -25.41
C TYR A 384 9.93 -13.92 -25.84
N VAL A 385 9.38 -13.48 -26.96
CA VAL A 385 8.36 -14.21 -27.71
C VAL A 385 9.06 -15.24 -28.59
N ASN A 386 8.81 -16.52 -28.32
CA ASN A 386 9.38 -17.63 -29.06
C ASN A 386 8.31 -18.24 -29.96
N ALA A 387 8.50 -18.16 -31.29
CA ALA A 387 7.61 -18.80 -32.25
C ALA A 387 8.35 -19.88 -33.05
N SER A 388 7.72 -21.04 -33.18
CA SER A 388 8.19 -22.19 -33.95
C SER A 388 7.20 -22.45 -35.08
N ILE A 389 7.70 -22.42 -36.32
CA ILE A 389 6.89 -22.52 -37.53
C ILE A 389 7.46 -23.64 -38.38
N THR A 390 6.65 -24.65 -38.71
CA THR A 390 7.09 -25.80 -39.52
C THR A 390 6.19 -26.03 -40.73
N TRP A 391 6.80 -26.48 -41.83
CA TRP A 391 6.10 -26.86 -43.06
C TRP A 391 6.87 -27.91 -43.87
N LEU A 392 6.19 -28.63 -44.77
CA LEU A 392 6.75 -29.82 -45.44
C LEU A 392 7.25 -29.61 -46.87
N ASN A 393 6.82 -28.54 -47.55
CA ASN A 393 7.09 -28.33 -48.98
C ASN A 393 8.26 -27.37 -49.23
N GLN A 394 8.83 -27.38 -50.45
CA GLN A 394 9.87 -26.43 -50.91
C GLN A 394 9.33 -25.01 -51.20
N SER A 395 8.55 -24.47 -50.27
CA SER A 395 8.03 -23.11 -50.34
C SER A 395 8.82 -22.20 -49.40
N THR A 396 8.94 -20.94 -49.79
CA THR A 396 9.58 -19.90 -48.98
C THR A 396 8.50 -19.20 -48.15
N ILE A 397 8.65 -19.22 -46.84
CA ILE A 397 7.70 -18.66 -45.90
C ILE A 397 8.30 -17.39 -45.28
N ARG A 398 7.47 -16.35 -45.16
CA ARG A 398 7.76 -15.14 -44.41
C ARG A 398 6.98 -15.19 -43.11
N ALA A 399 7.66 -14.95 -42.00
CA ALA A 399 7.05 -14.82 -40.69
C ALA A 399 7.33 -13.42 -40.14
N ASN A 400 6.28 -12.72 -39.72
CA ASN A 400 6.31 -11.38 -39.18
C ASN A 400 5.75 -11.39 -37.76
N ILE A 401 6.34 -10.59 -36.87
CA ILE A 401 5.73 -10.22 -35.60
C ILE A 401 5.30 -8.77 -35.74
N ILE A 402 4.01 -8.52 -35.58
CA ILE A 402 3.38 -7.22 -35.74
C ILE A 402 2.85 -6.78 -34.39
N ARG A 403 3.14 -5.54 -34.00
CA ARG A 403 2.51 -4.92 -32.84
C ARG A 403 1.14 -4.37 -33.27
N GLU A 404 0.06 -4.86 -32.67
CA GLU A 404 -1.30 -4.53 -33.14
C GLU A 404 -1.65 -3.05 -32.93
N THR A 405 -1.14 -2.43 -31.86
CA THR A 405 -1.43 -1.02 -31.55
C THR A 405 -0.87 -0.05 -32.58
N THR A 406 0.29 -0.38 -33.17
CA THR A 406 0.97 0.47 -34.18
C THR A 406 0.80 -0.04 -35.61
N GLY A 407 0.47 -1.33 -35.78
CA GLY A 407 0.53 -2.03 -37.06
C GLY A 407 1.95 -2.22 -37.60
N GLU A 408 2.97 -1.93 -36.78
CA GLU A 408 4.37 -2.01 -37.18
C GLU A 408 4.86 -3.45 -37.11
N THR A 409 5.57 -3.89 -38.16
CA THR A 409 6.32 -5.14 -38.12
C THR A 409 7.60 -4.93 -37.32
N VAL A 410 7.62 -5.45 -36.09
CA VAL A 410 8.75 -5.30 -35.15
C VAL A 410 9.82 -6.35 -35.36
N TYR A 411 9.47 -7.48 -35.98
CA TYR A 411 10.41 -8.55 -36.32
C TYR A 411 9.95 -9.27 -37.58
N GLN A 412 10.91 -9.67 -38.42
CA GLN A 412 10.63 -10.41 -39.64
C GLN A 412 11.73 -11.42 -39.92
N ARG A 413 11.34 -12.59 -40.39
CA ARG A 413 12.24 -13.63 -40.89
C ARG A 413 11.64 -14.32 -42.11
N VAL A 414 12.50 -14.75 -43.03
CA VAL A 414 12.09 -15.47 -44.25
C VAL A 414 13.01 -16.67 -44.41
N GLU A 415 12.45 -17.86 -44.59
CA GLU A 415 13.21 -19.09 -44.78
C GLU A 415 12.51 -20.03 -45.78
N SER A 416 13.27 -20.94 -46.37
CA SER A 416 12.78 -21.97 -47.31
C SER A 416 13.07 -23.41 -46.85
N ASP A 417 13.65 -23.57 -45.66
CA ASP A 417 14.20 -24.83 -45.14
C ASP A 417 13.16 -25.74 -44.43
N GLY A 418 11.86 -25.43 -44.52
CA GLY A 418 10.80 -26.20 -43.86
C GLY A 418 10.59 -25.88 -42.38
N HIS A 419 11.37 -24.96 -41.81
CA HIS A 419 11.27 -24.54 -40.42
C HIS A 419 11.75 -23.09 -40.21
N ILE A 420 11.08 -22.34 -39.33
CA ILE A 420 11.48 -21.03 -38.83
C ILE A 420 11.37 -21.03 -37.30
N THR A 421 12.41 -20.57 -36.61
CA THR A 421 12.33 -20.15 -35.21
C THR A 421 12.48 -18.63 -35.12
N LEU A 422 11.47 -17.97 -34.56
CA LEU A 422 11.52 -16.56 -34.19
C LEU A 422 11.84 -16.45 -32.71
N LYS A 423 12.77 -15.56 -32.36
CA LYS A 423 13.06 -15.15 -30.99
C LYS A 423 13.12 -13.63 -30.97
N TYR A 424 12.07 -13.00 -30.48
CA TYR A 424 11.93 -11.54 -30.45
C TYR A 424 11.79 -11.08 -29.00
N LEU A 425 12.59 -10.11 -28.58
CA LEU A 425 12.46 -9.48 -27.26
C LEU A 425 11.36 -8.41 -27.33
N ALA A 426 10.18 -8.72 -26.80
CA ALA A 426 9.11 -7.74 -26.60
C ALA A 426 9.53 -6.80 -25.48
N THR A 427 9.84 -5.54 -25.82
CA THR A 427 10.32 -4.54 -24.85
C THR A 427 9.20 -3.76 -24.16
N GLU A 428 8.00 -3.75 -24.74
CA GLU A 428 6.85 -3.11 -24.11
C GLU A 428 5.66 -4.07 -24.16
N PRO A 429 4.79 -4.04 -23.14
CA PRO A 429 3.60 -4.86 -23.10
C PRO A 429 2.58 -4.49 -24.17
N GLY A 430 1.63 -5.40 -24.41
CA GLY A 430 0.54 -5.22 -25.35
C GLY A 430 0.26 -6.44 -26.22
N MET A 431 -0.63 -6.24 -27.19
CA MET A 431 -1.02 -7.26 -28.17
C MET A 431 -0.01 -7.36 -29.32
N TYR A 432 0.42 -8.59 -29.60
CA TYR A 432 1.26 -8.94 -30.73
C TYR A 432 0.58 -9.98 -31.61
N ARG A 433 0.81 -9.88 -32.91
CA ARG A 433 0.32 -10.81 -33.92
C ARG A 433 1.50 -11.43 -34.63
N VAL A 434 1.61 -12.76 -34.56
CA VAL A 434 2.58 -13.54 -35.33
C VAL A 434 1.91 -13.97 -36.63
N VAL A 435 2.29 -13.36 -37.75
CA VAL A 435 1.73 -13.66 -39.08
C VAL A 435 2.68 -14.51 -39.88
N VAL A 436 2.16 -15.54 -40.53
CA VAL A 436 2.89 -16.39 -41.46
C VAL A 436 2.27 -16.31 -42.85
N GLU A 437 3.07 -15.86 -43.81
CA GLU A 437 2.70 -15.61 -45.20
C GLU A 437 3.57 -16.40 -46.18
N LEU A 438 3.02 -16.67 -47.36
CA LEU A 438 3.76 -17.30 -48.45
C LEU A 438 4.59 -16.21 -49.15
N ALA A 439 5.93 -16.30 -49.05
CA ALA A 439 6.81 -15.40 -49.76
C ALA A 439 6.95 -15.83 -51.22
N GLU A 440 7.27 -17.12 -51.45
CA GLU A 440 7.44 -17.70 -52.78
C GLU A 440 7.08 -19.19 -52.75
N GLY A 441 6.68 -19.74 -53.90
CA GLY A 441 6.43 -21.19 -54.07
C GLY A 441 4.95 -21.57 -54.06
N ASN A 442 4.68 -22.83 -53.72
CA ASN A 442 3.34 -23.41 -53.75
C ASN A 442 2.62 -23.28 -52.41
N ASN A 443 1.28 -23.31 -52.46
CA ASN A 443 0.42 -23.38 -51.28
C ASN A 443 0.90 -24.48 -50.32
N THR A 444 1.02 -24.13 -49.05
CA THR A 444 1.66 -25.01 -48.06
C THR A 444 0.95 -24.93 -46.72
N THR A 445 0.77 -26.08 -46.09
CA THR A 445 0.24 -26.17 -44.73
C THR A 445 1.35 -25.89 -43.74
N VAL A 446 1.09 -24.96 -42.83
CA VAL A 446 2.01 -24.49 -41.80
C VAL A 446 1.44 -24.83 -40.42
N SER A 447 2.30 -25.25 -39.51
CA SER A 447 2.02 -25.31 -38.07
C SER A 447 2.83 -24.23 -37.37
N LEU A 448 2.12 -23.32 -36.70
CA LEU A 448 2.65 -22.23 -35.89
C LEU A 448 2.41 -22.54 -34.41
N GLN A 449 3.45 -22.43 -33.61
CA GLN A 449 3.41 -22.53 -32.15
C GLN A 449 4.10 -21.31 -31.56
N VAL A 450 3.46 -20.67 -30.59
CA VAL A 450 4.01 -19.50 -29.89
C VAL A 450 3.98 -19.77 -28.40
N VAL A 451 5.11 -19.54 -27.74
CA VAL A 451 5.27 -19.66 -26.29
C VAL A 451 5.85 -18.35 -25.77
N HIS A 452 5.25 -17.85 -24.69
CA HIS A 452 5.74 -16.73 -23.90
C HIS A 452 5.38 -16.95 -22.42
N SER A 453 6.13 -16.28 -21.54
CA SER A 453 5.87 -16.19 -20.10
C SER A 453 4.83 -15.10 -19.81
N ASN A 454 4.36 -15.05 -18.57
CA ASN A 454 3.47 -14.01 -18.07
C ASN A 454 4.00 -13.51 -16.73
N ASP A 455 3.49 -12.36 -16.32
CA ASP A 455 3.78 -11.60 -15.09
C ASP A 455 2.46 -10.93 -14.68
N CYS A 456 1.69 -11.63 -13.86
CA CYS A 456 0.28 -11.30 -13.62
C CYS A 456 0.12 -10.12 -12.65
N ASP A 457 1.02 -9.98 -11.69
CA ASP A 457 1.04 -8.98 -10.62
C ASP A 457 1.87 -7.72 -11.01
N GLY A 458 2.85 -7.86 -11.89
CA GLY A 458 3.56 -6.75 -12.53
C GLY A 458 4.88 -6.36 -11.87
N ASP A 459 5.49 -7.23 -11.07
CA ASP A 459 6.77 -7.00 -10.39
C ASP A 459 7.99 -7.18 -11.30
N SER A 460 7.84 -7.68 -12.53
CA SER A 460 8.92 -8.04 -13.46
C SER A 460 9.60 -9.38 -13.21
N LEU A 461 9.12 -10.18 -12.26
CA LEU A 461 9.28 -11.61 -12.25
C LEU A 461 8.24 -12.24 -13.19
N SER A 462 8.41 -13.53 -13.45
CA SER A 462 7.45 -14.25 -14.29
C SER A 462 6.75 -15.28 -13.44
N ASP A 463 5.48 -15.55 -13.73
CA ASP A 463 4.66 -16.49 -12.97
C ASP A 463 5.34 -17.86 -12.80
N GLU A 464 6.09 -18.30 -13.82
CA GLU A 464 6.88 -19.55 -13.74
C GLU A 464 8.03 -19.46 -12.74
N TYR A 465 8.77 -18.35 -12.76
CA TYR A 465 9.85 -18.10 -11.82
C TYR A 465 9.32 -18.10 -10.40
N GLU A 466 8.28 -17.32 -10.14
CA GLU A 466 7.68 -17.16 -8.81
C GLU A 466 7.22 -18.49 -8.24
N VAL A 467 6.39 -19.23 -8.98
CA VAL A 467 5.90 -20.54 -8.57
C VAL A 467 7.03 -21.54 -8.35
N SER A 468 8.11 -21.47 -9.15
CA SER A 468 9.28 -22.34 -8.97
C SER A 468 10.13 -22.02 -7.74
N HIS A 469 10.05 -20.79 -7.23
CA HIS A 469 10.75 -20.33 -6.01
C HIS A 469 9.83 -20.29 -4.78
N GLY A 470 8.54 -20.58 -4.95
CA GLY A 470 7.56 -20.59 -3.87
C GLY A 470 6.94 -19.21 -3.57
N LEU A 471 7.11 -18.27 -4.51
CA LEU A 471 6.50 -16.94 -4.50
C LEU A 471 5.09 -16.98 -5.09
N ASN A 472 4.37 -15.88 -4.93
CA ASN A 472 2.98 -15.78 -5.31
C ASN A 472 2.78 -15.00 -6.62
N PRO A 473 2.45 -15.65 -7.75
CA PRO A 473 2.31 -15.03 -9.08
C PRO A 473 1.12 -14.07 -9.21
N TYR A 474 0.47 -13.70 -8.12
CA TYR A 474 -0.68 -12.80 -8.11
C TYR A 474 -0.45 -11.60 -7.19
N LEU A 475 0.66 -11.55 -6.45
CA LEU A 475 1.00 -10.49 -5.51
C LEU A 475 2.37 -9.93 -5.83
N LEU A 476 2.47 -8.61 -5.81
CA LEU A 476 3.73 -7.88 -5.96
C LEU A 476 4.73 -8.18 -4.83
N ASP A 477 4.18 -8.52 -3.67
CA ASP A 477 4.84 -8.64 -2.38
C ASP A 477 4.26 -9.90 -1.72
N SER A 478 5.04 -10.98 -1.75
CA SER A 478 4.62 -12.32 -1.40
C SER A 478 4.47 -12.53 0.11
N ASP A 479 5.27 -11.86 0.93
CA ASP A 479 5.25 -11.98 2.40
C ASP A 479 4.60 -10.78 3.12
N ARG A 480 4.33 -9.71 2.38
CA ARG A 480 3.55 -8.53 2.76
C ARG A 480 4.26 -7.60 3.74
N ASP A 481 5.57 -7.50 3.64
CA ASP A 481 6.37 -6.61 4.46
C ASP A 481 6.40 -5.17 3.90
N GLY A 482 6.11 -4.98 2.61
CA GLY A 482 6.12 -3.71 1.90
C GLY A 482 7.17 -3.59 0.80
N LEU A 483 8.05 -4.58 0.62
CA LEU A 483 8.99 -4.70 -0.50
C LEU A 483 8.41 -5.61 -1.58
N SER A 484 8.79 -5.38 -2.84
CA SER A 484 8.37 -6.26 -3.93
C SER A 484 9.33 -7.42 -4.11
N ASP A 485 8.83 -8.58 -4.52
CA ASP A 485 9.62 -9.79 -4.69
C ASP A 485 10.85 -9.55 -5.60
N ASP A 486 10.67 -8.80 -6.70
CA ASP A 486 11.75 -8.44 -7.62
C ASP A 486 12.84 -7.58 -6.96
N PHE A 487 12.44 -6.69 -6.05
CA PHE A 487 13.31 -5.76 -5.35
C PHE A 487 14.13 -6.50 -4.29
N GLU A 488 13.47 -7.33 -3.50
CA GLU A 488 14.10 -8.17 -2.48
C GLU A 488 15.15 -9.10 -3.07
N ILE A 489 14.82 -9.79 -4.17
CA ILE A 489 15.79 -10.61 -4.90
C ILE A 489 16.99 -9.78 -5.39
N SER A 490 16.76 -8.50 -5.74
CA SER A 490 17.81 -7.62 -6.24
C SER A 490 18.78 -7.14 -5.15
N ILE A 491 18.31 -7.06 -3.90
CA ILE A 491 19.12 -6.64 -2.73
C ILE A 491 19.63 -7.83 -1.91
N GLY A 492 19.00 -9.00 -2.03
CA GLY A 492 19.42 -10.28 -1.46
C GLY A 492 18.60 -10.77 -0.27
N SER A 493 17.53 -10.07 0.14
CA SER A 493 16.56 -10.54 1.14
C SER A 493 15.72 -11.73 0.63
N ASP A 494 15.02 -12.41 1.53
CA ASP A 494 14.13 -13.52 1.19
C ASP A 494 12.68 -13.03 1.00
N PRO A 495 12.15 -12.98 -0.24
CA PRO A 495 10.78 -12.51 -0.56
C PRO A 495 9.64 -13.42 -0.08
N ARG A 496 9.89 -14.21 0.96
CA ARG A 496 8.95 -15.16 1.57
C ARG A 496 8.90 -14.99 3.08
N GLU A 497 9.80 -14.17 3.62
CA GLU A 497 9.99 -13.92 5.04
C GLU A 497 10.22 -12.42 5.21
N GLY A 498 9.18 -11.69 5.62
CA GLY A 498 9.26 -10.24 5.79
C GLY A 498 10.18 -9.73 6.90
N ASP A 499 10.98 -10.61 7.49
CA ASP A 499 12.02 -10.39 8.50
C ASP A 499 13.11 -11.44 8.18
N SER A 500 13.98 -11.09 7.24
CA SER A 500 14.93 -11.99 6.58
C SER A 500 16.00 -12.52 7.54
N ASP A 501 16.38 -11.75 8.55
CA ASP A 501 17.39 -12.13 9.54
C ASP A 501 16.82 -12.52 10.91
N ASN A 502 15.50 -12.40 11.07
CA ASN A 502 14.70 -12.82 12.22
C ASN A 502 15.03 -12.06 13.51
N ASP A 503 15.28 -10.77 13.41
CA ASP A 503 15.64 -9.91 14.53
C ASP A 503 14.45 -9.12 15.13
N GLY A 504 13.31 -9.14 14.44
CA GLY A 504 12.06 -8.48 14.84
C GLY A 504 11.76 -7.16 14.14
N ALA A 505 12.65 -6.65 13.30
CA ALA A 505 12.38 -5.62 12.30
C ALA A 505 11.80 -6.26 11.02
N LEU A 506 11.06 -5.48 10.23
CA LEU A 506 10.66 -5.92 8.90
C LEU A 506 11.68 -5.40 7.88
N ASP A 507 11.97 -6.16 6.83
CA ASP A 507 12.94 -5.79 5.79
C ASP A 507 12.60 -4.40 5.18
N TYR A 508 11.30 -4.11 4.99
CA TYR A 508 10.84 -2.78 4.58
C TYR A 508 11.27 -1.67 5.55
N ASP A 509 11.10 -1.88 6.86
CA ASP A 509 11.43 -0.87 7.87
C ASP A 509 12.95 -0.64 7.94
N GLU A 510 13.73 -1.72 7.90
CA GLU A 510 15.19 -1.68 7.82
C GLU A 510 15.68 -0.94 6.58
N TYR A 511 15.07 -1.21 5.42
CA TYR A 511 15.37 -0.48 4.19
C TYR A 511 15.12 1.03 4.32
N ILE A 512 14.08 1.43 5.06
CA ILE A 512 13.77 2.85 5.33
C ILE A 512 14.77 3.46 6.32
N TRP A 513 15.20 2.72 7.34
CA TRP A 513 16.20 3.16 8.31
C TRP A 513 17.63 3.17 7.77
N GLY A 514 17.89 2.35 6.74
CA GLY A 514 19.20 2.15 6.16
C GLY A 514 20.05 1.11 6.89
N SER A 515 19.42 0.23 7.68
CA SER A 515 20.07 -0.93 8.28
C SER A 515 20.23 -2.08 7.25
N ASP A 516 20.97 -3.13 7.62
CA ASP A 516 21.26 -4.26 6.74
C ASP A 516 20.27 -5.41 7.00
N LEU A 517 19.35 -5.62 6.05
CA LEU A 517 18.28 -6.63 6.05
C LEU A 517 18.73 -8.09 6.31
N LEU A 518 20.04 -8.35 6.29
CA LEU A 518 20.62 -9.68 6.47
C LEU A 518 21.45 -9.78 7.77
N LEU A 519 21.49 -8.72 8.57
CA LEU A 519 22.28 -8.61 9.80
C LEU A 519 21.41 -8.11 10.94
N ASN A 520 21.14 -9.03 11.87
CA ASN A 520 20.28 -8.82 13.03
C ASN A 520 20.79 -7.79 14.07
N ASP A 521 21.89 -7.11 13.78
CA ASP A 521 22.63 -6.16 14.62
C ASP A 521 23.60 -5.44 13.65
N THR A 522 23.10 -4.38 13.03
CA THR A 522 23.77 -3.70 11.92
C THR A 522 24.99 -2.90 12.36
N ASP A 523 24.93 -2.26 13.53
CA ASP A 523 26.00 -1.39 14.03
C ASP A 523 26.96 -2.07 15.03
N HIS A 524 26.62 -3.29 15.44
CA HIS A 524 27.41 -4.19 16.27
C HIS A 524 27.57 -3.75 17.72
N ASP A 525 26.55 -3.13 18.29
CA ASP A 525 26.51 -2.71 19.70
C ASP A 525 25.98 -3.81 20.66
N ASN A 526 25.44 -4.92 20.12
CA ASN A 526 24.77 -6.05 20.78
C ASN A 526 23.30 -5.86 21.18
N ILE A 527 22.64 -4.82 20.70
CA ILE A 527 21.17 -4.74 20.58
C ILE A 527 20.82 -5.17 19.15
N THR A 528 19.64 -5.77 18.93
CA THR A 528 19.19 -6.09 17.57
C THR A 528 18.42 -4.91 16.97
N ASP A 529 18.46 -4.72 15.66
CA ASP A 529 17.81 -3.60 14.96
C ASP A 529 16.30 -3.54 15.30
N GLY A 530 15.64 -4.70 15.36
CA GLY A 530 14.24 -4.82 15.81
C GLY A 530 14.00 -4.38 17.26
N GLU A 531 14.96 -4.58 18.16
CA GLU A 531 14.88 -4.12 19.55
C GLU A 531 15.17 -2.61 19.66
N GLU A 532 16.14 -2.13 18.92
CA GLU A 532 16.48 -0.71 18.82
C GLU A 532 15.29 0.12 18.33
N ALA A 533 14.60 -0.36 17.29
CA ALA A 533 13.38 0.25 16.79
C ALA A 533 12.26 0.31 17.84
N ALA A 534 12.16 -0.71 18.70
CA ALA A 534 11.17 -0.75 19.77
C ALA A 534 11.51 0.23 20.92
N LEU A 535 12.80 0.49 21.15
CA LEU A 535 13.32 1.47 22.10
C LEU A 535 13.32 2.90 21.52
N GLY A 536 13.28 3.04 20.19
CA GLY A 536 13.35 4.32 19.48
C GLY A 536 14.77 4.85 19.32
N ILE A 537 15.77 3.98 19.48
CA ILE A 537 17.20 4.24 19.24
C ILE A 537 17.58 3.85 17.80
N SER A 538 18.80 4.18 17.37
CA SER A 538 19.23 4.12 15.96
C SER A 538 19.90 2.79 15.60
N PRO A 539 19.31 1.95 14.72
CA PRO A 539 19.90 0.66 14.32
C PRO A 539 21.22 0.70 13.54
N VAL A 540 21.74 1.89 13.31
CA VAL A 540 22.92 2.14 12.47
C VAL A 540 23.95 3.01 13.18
N ASP A 541 23.71 3.35 14.45
CA ASP A 541 24.59 4.22 15.24
C ASP A 541 24.66 3.69 16.68
N PRO A 542 25.80 3.10 17.10
CA PRO A 542 25.88 2.36 18.36
C PRO A 542 25.86 3.26 19.61
N ASP A 543 25.68 4.57 19.45
CA ASP A 543 25.67 5.63 20.47
C ASP A 543 24.70 6.71 19.95
N THR A 544 23.40 6.48 20.16
CA THR A 544 22.31 7.20 19.48
C THR A 544 22.29 8.69 19.84
N ASP A 545 22.57 9.04 21.09
CA ASP A 545 22.58 10.43 21.54
C ASP A 545 23.96 11.12 21.43
N GLY A 546 25.02 10.33 21.23
CA GLY A 546 26.37 10.80 20.98
C GLY A 546 27.09 11.31 22.23
N ASP A 547 26.75 10.84 23.42
CA ASP A 547 27.39 11.23 24.68
C ASP A 547 28.71 10.47 24.94
N GLY A 548 28.92 9.34 24.25
CA GLY A 548 30.10 8.50 24.33
C GLY A 548 29.93 7.19 25.13
N ILE A 549 28.73 6.88 25.60
CA ILE A 549 28.30 5.55 26.03
C ILE A 549 27.58 4.88 24.84
N ASN A 550 27.76 3.57 24.64
CA ASN A 550 26.99 2.88 23.62
C ASN A 550 25.60 2.48 24.14
N ASP A 551 24.63 2.39 23.25
CA ASP A 551 23.22 2.17 23.62
C ASP A 551 23.03 0.90 24.47
N TYR A 552 23.75 -0.18 24.16
CA TYR A 552 23.80 -1.38 25.00
C TYR A 552 24.15 -1.09 26.46
N ASP A 553 25.24 -0.34 26.73
CA ASP A 553 25.65 -0.06 28.10
C ASP A 553 24.64 0.88 28.78
N GLU A 554 24.05 1.83 28.07
CA GLU A 554 23.01 2.70 28.60
C GLU A 554 21.77 1.91 29.03
N VAL A 555 21.25 1.05 28.16
CA VAL A 555 20.04 0.27 28.41
C VAL A 555 20.27 -0.79 29.49
N TYR A 556 21.37 -1.54 29.41
CA TYR A 556 21.58 -2.77 30.19
C TYR A 556 22.56 -2.65 31.35
N VAL A 557 23.45 -1.66 31.36
CA VAL A 557 24.51 -1.53 32.38
C VAL A 557 24.25 -0.33 33.30
N TYR A 558 24.07 0.86 32.75
CA TYR A 558 23.94 2.11 33.51
C TYR A 558 22.49 2.53 33.75
N HIS A 559 21.56 2.06 32.92
CA HIS A 559 20.14 2.40 32.95
C HIS A 559 19.86 3.89 32.74
N THR A 560 20.70 4.55 31.92
CA THR A 560 20.51 5.91 31.40
C THR A 560 19.52 5.90 30.24
N ASP A 561 19.13 7.09 29.77
CA ASP A 561 18.25 7.27 28.62
C ASP A 561 19.08 7.45 27.35
N PRO A 562 19.17 6.45 26.45
CA PRO A 562 20.03 6.49 25.24
C PRO A 562 19.60 7.50 24.18
N LEU A 563 18.57 8.29 24.47
CA LEU A 563 18.10 9.41 23.65
C LEU A 563 18.44 10.76 24.27
N ASN A 564 19.17 10.79 25.37
CA ASN A 564 19.39 11.97 26.17
C ASN A 564 20.75 11.96 26.89
N VAL A 565 21.69 12.71 26.32
CA VAL A 565 23.07 12.88 26.77
C VAL A 565 23.29 13.33 28.23
N ASP A 566 22.22 13.62 28.98
CA ASP A 566 22.18 14.10 30.37
C ASP A 566 20.85 13.61 30.98
N THR A 567 20.84 12.35 31.45
CA THR A 567 19.61 11.62 31.82
C THR A 567 18.84 12.29 32.96
N ASP A 568 19.54 12.79 33.98
CA ASP A 568 18.92 13.41 35.14
C ASP A 568 18.69 14.93 34.99
N GLY A 569 19.31 15.53 33.98
CA GLY A 569 19.16 16.90 33.53
C GLY A 569 19.89 17.92 34.40
N ASP A 570 20.94 17.55 35.14
CA ASP A 570 21.72 18.46 35.99
C ASP A 570 22.72 19.33 35.21
N GLY A 571 23.04 18.93 33.98
CA GLY A 571 23.92 19.61 33.03
C GLY A 571 25.24 18.89 32.76
N LEU A 572 25.60 17.85 33.52
CA LEU A 572 26.69 16.94 33.21
C LEU A 572 26.20 15.88 32.22
N GLN A 573 27.11 15.33 31.41
CA GLN A 573 26.75 14.22 30.52
C GLN A 573 26.93 12.90 31.25
N ASP A 574 26.11 11.91 30.94
CA ASP A 574 26.13 10.61 31.63
C ASP A 574 27.52 9.96 31.52
N ALA A 575 28.15 10.01 30.34
CA ALA A 575 29.50 9.52 30.11
C ALA A 575 30.54 10.17 31.04
N TYR A 576 30.38 11.47 31.33
CA TYR A 576 31.25 12.22 32.23
C TYR A 576 31.04 11.78 33.68
N GLU A 577 29.80 11.65 34.11
CA GLU A 577 29.43 11.25 35.46
C GLU A 577 29.96 9.85 35.78
N ILE A 578 29.74 8.88 34.90
CA ILE A 578 30.26 7.51 35.03
C ILE A 578 31.79 7.51 35.14
N THR A 579 32.46 8.30 34.30
CA THR A 579 33.94 8.41 34.32
C THR A 579 34.46 9.01 35.64
N MET A 580 33.71 9.93 36.24
CA MET A 580 34.04 10.58 37.50
C MET A 580 33.56 9.80 38.74
N GLY A 581 32.76 8.74 38.57
CA GLY A 581 32.19 7.96 39.66
C GLY A 581 30.96 8.59 40.31
N LEU A 582 30.28 9.48 39.58
CA LEU A 582 29.01 10.10 39.95
C LEU A 582 27.83 9.21 39.52
N ASN A 583 26.61 9.60 39.90
CA ASN A 583 25.40 8.86 39.59
C ASN A 583 24.57 9.59 38.51
N PRO A 584 24.60 9.14 37.24
CA PRO A 584 23.91 9.80 36.11
C PRO A 584 22.37 9.77 36.20
N LEU A 585 21.82 9.10 37.22
CA LEU A 585 20.39 9.04 37.48
C LEU A 585 19.96 9.97 38.63
N SER A 586 20.87 10.79 39.15
CA SER A 586 20.65 11.62 40.33
C SER A 586 21.46 12.91 40.25
N ARG A 587 20.74 14.02 40.03
CA ARG A 587 21.28 15.38 39.93
C ARG A 587 22.13 15.85 41.11
N ASP A 588 22.21 15.04 42.16
CA ASP A 588 22.84 15.25 43.46
C ASP A 588 23.28 13.86 43.94
N THR A 589 24.53 13.49 43.67
CA THR A 589 25.09 12.15 43.90
C THR A 589 25.18 11.81 45.39
N ASP A 590 25.57 12.77 46.22
CA ASP A 590 25.78 12.56 47.65
C ASP A 590 24.53 12.89 48.51
N GLY A 591 23.56 13.59 47.94
CA GLY A 591 22.29 13.95 48.54
C GLY A 591 22.40 15.08 49.57
N ASP A 592 23.24 16.08 49.35
CA ASP A 592 23.43 17.25 50.22
C ASP A 592 22.58 18.47 49.83
N SER A 593 21.92 18.45 48.66
CA SER A 593 21.10 19.50 48.02
C SER A 593 21.83 20.49 47.09
N LEU A 594 23.13 20.32 46.83
CA LEU A 594 23.79 20.88 45.65
C LEU A 594 23.63 19.92 44.48
N SER A 595 23.85 20.41 43.26
CA SER A 595 23.88 19.52 42.09
C SER A 595 25.30 19.22 41.70
N ASP A 596 25.55 18.05 41.13
CA ASP A 596 26.89 17.61 40.76
C ASP A 596 27.57 18.62 39.82
N MET A 597 26.83 19.13 38.82
CA MET A 597 27.29 20.23 37.96
C MET A 597 27.74 21.47 38.76
N PHE A 598 27.00 21.86 39.80
CA PHE A 598 27.35 23.01 40.62
C PHE A 598 28.66 22.76 41.37
N GLU A 599 28.81 21.57 41.94
CA GLU A 599 29.97 21.20 42.73
C GLU A 599 31.23 21.09 41.87
N VAL A 600 31.12 20.40 40.72
CA VAL A 600 32.20 20.28 39.72
C VAL A 600 32.68 21.66 39.26
N LEU A 601 31.76 22.59 38.97
CA LEU A 601 32.11 23.96 38.55
C LEU A 601 32.74 24.81 39.66
N ASN A 602 32.44 24.52 40.93
CA ASN A 602 32.95 25.26 42.08
C ASN A 602 34.11 24.57 42.81
N HIS A 603 34.62 23.46 42.28
CA HIS A 603 35.69 22.64 42.88
C HIS A 603 35.34 22.06 44.26
N ILE A 604 34.07 21.73 44.45
CA ILE A 604 33.52 20.97 45.58
C ILE A 604 33.52 19.48 45.17
N ASP A 605 33.66 18.54 46.12
CA ASP A 605 33.67 17.10 45.83
C ASP A 605 32.23 16.55 45.81
N PRO A 606 31.61 16.30 44.64
CA PRO A 606 30.22 15.86 44.51
C PRO A 606 29.94 14.46 45.06
N THR A 607 30.95 13.75 45.55
CA THR A 607 30.79 12.43 46.17
C THR A 607 30.71 12.50 47.70
N LEU A 608 30.90 13.69 48.28
CA LEU A 608 31.05 13.92 49.71
C LEU A 608 30.19 15.09 50.16
N ARG A 609 29.19 14.80 50.99
CA ARG A 609 28.29 15.82 51.57
C ARG A 609 28.98 16.97 52.32
N ASP A 610 30.24 16.79 52.65
CA ASP A 610 31.11 17.64 53.48
C ASP A 610 32.52 17.48 52.90
N THR A 611 32.85 18.35 51.94
CA THR A 611 34.06 18.24 51.12
C THR A 611 35.33 18.42 51.96
N ASP A 612 35.29 19.28 52.97
CA ASP A 612 36.46 19.62 53.78
C ASP A 612 36.51 18.94 55.16
N GLY A 613 35.41 18.29 55.57
CA GLY A 613 35.31 17.42 56.72
C GLY A 613 35.17 18.17 58.05
N ASP A 614 34.68 19.41 58.04
CA ASP A 614 34.53 20.22 59.24
C ASP A 614 33.25 19.90 60.05
N GLY A 615 32.28 19.23 59.42
CA GLY A 615 31.03 18.77 60.02
C GLY A 615 29.77 19.51 59.59
N TRP A 616 29.87 20.54 58.74
CA TRP A 616 28.73 21.07 57.96
C TRP A 616 28.63 20.42 56.59
N THR A 617 27.50 20.60 55.90
CA THR A 617 27.39 20.13 54.52
C THR A 617 27.72 21.25 53.55
N ASP A 618 28.21 20.92 52.37
CA ASP A 618 28.62 21.91 51.37
C ASP A 618 27.45 22.83 51.00
N ALA A 619 26.24 22.28 50.85
CA ALA A 619 25.00 23.04 50.64
C ALA A 619 24.71 24.07 51.75
N TYR A 620 25.00 23.72 53.01
CA TYR A 620 24.81 24.60 54.16
C TYR A 620 25.77 25.78 54.09
N GLU A 621 27.03 25.50 53.79
CA GLU A 621 28.09 26.48 53.69
C GLU A 621 27.84 27.46 52.53
N VAL A 622 27.47 26.95 51.35
CA VAL A 622 27.07 27.77 50.20
C VAL A 622 25.90 28.69 50.56
N TYR A 623 24.87 28.17 51.25
CA TYR A 623 23.71 28.98 51.66
C TYR A 623 24.08 30.07 52.67
N HIS A 624 25.08 29.82 53.52
CA HIS A 624 25.53 30.73 54.57
C HIS A 624 26.75 31.58 54.20
N CYS A 625 27.19 31.55 52.93
CA CYS A 625 28.37 32.26 52.43
C CYS A 625 29.68 31.86 53.13
N MET A 626 29.77 30.60 53.58
CA MET A 626 31.00 29.97 54.04
C MET A 626 31.70 29.27 52.87
N SER A 627 32.90 28.74 53.09
CA SER A 627 33.76 28.12 52.08
C SER A 627 33.75 26.59 52.21
N PRO A 628 33.00 25.86 51.35
CA PRO A 628 32.88 24.39 51.41
C PRO A 628 34.18 23.59 51.17
N THR A 629 35.29 24.28 50.92
CA THR A 629 36.59 23.67 50.60
C THR A 629 37.66 24.06 51.61
N SER A 630 37.28 24.74 52.70
CA SER A 630 38.18 25.26 53.72
C SER A 630 37.51 25.12 55.08
N PRO A 631 38.00 24.21 55.97
CA PRO A 631 37.37 23.95 57.26
C PRO A 631 37.33 25.15 58.23
N ASP A 632 37.92 26.26 57.81
CA ASP A 632 38.12 27.53 58.50
C ASP A 632 37.99 28.62 57.42
N THR A 633 36.76 29.10 57.21
CA THR A 633 36.38 30.00 56.12
C THR A 633 37.11 31.34 56.22
N ASP A 634 37.26 31.87 57.43
CA ASP A 634 37.80 33.20 57.67
C ASP A 634 39.30 33.19 58.00
N GLY A 635 39.88 32.00 58.23
CA GLY A 635 41.31 31.75 58.39
C GLY A 635 41.82 32.00 59.80
N ASP A 636 40.96 31.89 60.79
CA ASP A 636 41.17 32.37 62.14
C ASP A 636 41.64 31.31 63.16
N LEU A 637 41.81 30.08 62.68
CA LEU A 637 42.22 28.86 63.38
C LEU A 637 41.11 28.17 64.21
N LEU A 638 39.85 28.60 64.11
CA LEU A 638 38.69 27.86 64.60
C LEU A 638 37.94 27.24 63.41
N PRO A 639 37.65 25.92 63.43
CA PRO A 639 36.83 25.34 62.38
C PRO A 639 35.41 25.90 62.36
N ASP A 640 34.79 26.05 61.19
CA ASP A 640 33.49 26.73 61.03
C ASP A 640 32.39 26.09 61.88
N ALA A 641 32.39 24.76 62.01
CA ALA A 641 31.52 24.02 62.93
C ALA A 641 31.59 24.46 64.40
N TRP A 642 32.71 25.00 64.85
CA TRP A 642 32.95 25.41 66.24
C TRP A 642 33.15 26.91 66.39
N ASP A 643 33.09 27.67 65.30
CA ASP A 643 33.17 29.11 65.35
C ASP A 643 31.79 29.77 65.50
N TRP A 644 31.75 30.85 66.27
CA TRP A 644 30.55 31.61 66.57
C TRP A 644 30.25 32.68 65.51
N ASP A 645 31.24 33.04 64.68
CA ASP A 645 31.09 33.96 63.53
C ASP A 645 31.98 33.54 62.34
N PRO A 646 31.71 32.38 61.69
CA PRO A 646 32.62 31.72 60.73
C PRO A 646 32.94 32.50 59.45
N THR A 647 32.38 33.70 59.30
CA THR A 647 32.54 34.54 58.09
C THR A 647 33.31 35.83 58.37
N ASP A 648 33.70 36.09 59.62
CA ASP A 648 34.41 37.31 60.02
C ASP A 648 35.58 37.00 60.96
N HIS A 649 36.78 36.94 60.37
CA HIS A 649 38.04 36.67 61.02
C HIS A 649 38.17 37.49 62.32
N TRP A 650 37.89 36.83 63.46
CA TRP A 650 37.76 37.37 64.83
C TRP A 650 38.96 38.16 65.39
N VAL A 651 39.97 38.45 64.58
CA VAL A 651 41.10 39.31 64.97
C VAL A 651 40.73 40.81 65.04
N THR A 652 39.49 41.21 64.73
CA THR A 652 39.06 42.60 64.94
C THR A 652 37.77 42.77 65.75
N ALA A 653 37.85 42.65 67.08
CA ALA A 653 37.49 43.77 68.00
C ALA A 653 37.37 43.44 69.50
N VAL A 654 37.36 42.17 69.96
CA VAL A 654 36.95 41.91 71.37
C VAL A 654 37.96 41.13 72.22
N ALA A 655 38.92 40.41 71.63
CA ALA A 655 39.88 39.61 72.40
C ALA A 655 40.89 40.40 73.28
N PRO A 656 41.36 41.62 72.94
CA PRO A 656 42.25 42.33 73.85
C PRO A 656 41.49 42.91 75.04
N VAL A 657 40.23 43.32 74.89
CA VAL A 657 39.53 44.13 75.90
C VAL A 657 39.02 43.29 77.06
N SER A 658 38.50 42.10 76.81
CA SER A 658 38.01 41.18 77.85
C SER A 658 39.16 40.58 78.67
N VAL A 659 40.28 40.21 78.01
CA VAL A 659 41.49 39.74 78.69
C VAL A 659 42.18 40.89 79.45
N LEU A 660 42.28 42.10 78.87
CA LEU A 660 42.75 43.29 79.60
C LEU A 660 41.84 43.64 80.77
N ALA A 661 40.51 43.54 80.62
CA ALA A 661 39.55 43.82 81.70
C ALA A 661 39.68 42.80 82.84
N ALA A 662 39.87 41.51 82.54
CA ALA A 662 40.11 40.48 83.54
C ALA A 662 41.44 40.70 84.29
N ILE A 663 42.52 41.05 83.57
CA ILE A 663 43.82 41.40 84.16
C ILE A 663 43.70 42.68 85.01
N LEU A 664 42.97 43.69 84.55
CA LEU A 664 42.75 44.94 85.27
C LEU A 664 41.91 44.72 86.54
N LEU A 665 40.88 43.87 86.48
CA LEU A 665 40.07 43.48 87.64
C LEU A 665 40.91 42.72 88.68
N LEU A 666 41.77 41.80 88.24
CA LEU A 666 42.71 41.11 89.13
C LEU A 666 43.74 42.08 89.75
N ALA A 667 44.26 43.03 88.98
CA ALA A 667 45.18 44.06 89.47
C ALA A 667 44.50 45.02 90.47
N VAL A 668 43.26 45.45 90.20
CA VAL A 668 42.46 46.29 91.11
C VAL A 668 42.11 45.52 92.38
N PHE A 669 41.76 44.24 92.29
CA PHE A 669 41.51 43.38 93.45
C PHE A 669 42.77 43.21 94.32
N ALA A 670 43.93 43.00 93.70
CA ALA A 670 45.21 42.94 94.40
C ALA A 670 45.57 44.28 95.08
N PHE A 671 45.33 45.41 94.41
CA PHE A 671 45.60 46.75 94.93
C PHE A 671 44.66 47.13 96.10
N LEU A 672 43.37 46.80 96.01
CA LEU A 672 42.39 47.02 97.08
C LEU A 672 42.66 46.13 98.30
N LYS A 673 43.15 44.89 98.10
CA LYS A 673 43.59 44.02 99.20
C LYS A 673 44.83 44.57 99.91
N HIS A 674 45.77 45.18 99.18
CA HIS A 674 46.99 45.75 99.77
C HIS A 674 46.72 46.98 100.66
N ARG A 675 45.76 47.85 100.30
CA ARG A 675 45.39 49.05 101.10
C ARG A 675 44.72 48.73 102.44
N LYS A 676 44.12 47.55 102.63
CA LYS A 676 43.50 47.17 103.91
C LYS A 676 44.50 46.76 105.00
N TYR A 677 45.79 46.57 104.67
CA TYR A 677 46.82 46.10 105.62
C TYR A 677 47.72 47.20 106.22
N ILE A 678 47.66 48.46 105.73
CA ILE A 678 48.60 49.52 106.14
C ILE A 678 47.99 50.51 107.18
N LYS A 679 46.72 50.36 107.59
CA LYS A 679 46.04 51.33 108.49
C LYS A 679 45.73 50.87 109.93
N THR A 680 46.48 49.90 110.46
CA THR A 680 46.46 49.54 111.89
C THR A 680 47.87 49.20 112.39
N GLY A 681 48.58 50.17 112.98
CA GLY A 681 49.85 49.96 113.68
C GLY A 681 50.59 51.25 114.06
N GLY A 682 50.34 51.77 115.27
CA GLY A 682 51.19 52.67 116.10
C GLY A 682 51.53 54.06 115.54
N SER A 683 51.40 55.18 116.26
CA SER A 683 51.35 55.48 117.70
C SER A 683 50.53 56.74 117.96
#